data_AF-A0A951Q198-F1
#
_entry.id   AF-A0A951Q198-F1
#
_cell.length_a   1.000
_cell.length_b   1.000
_cell.length_c   1.000
_cell.angle_alpha   90.00
_cell.angle_beta   90.00
_cell.angle_gamma   90.00
#
_symmetry.space_group_name_H-M   'P 1'
#
loop_
_entity.id
_entity.type
_entity.pdbx_description
1 polymer ?
#
loop_
_entity_poly.entity_id
_entity_poly.type
_entity_poly.pdbx_seq_one_letter_code
_entity_poly.pdbx_strand_id
1 'polypeptide(L)'
;MTTISVTTTADSGVGSLRAAIASAQAGDTIKFASTLTNKTITLTSGQINIAKNLTIDGAEAANLKISGNNSSRIFEVGRHINATVRNLTIADGYTTARGGGIRVVDYGSITVENCRFNNNRGGMGGAIHIGYTGKGTVTNSSFDSNDGTLTKSGFSAGAIATYGSGELIVKDSQFTNNKGVNGGAIYSLLGGLTVEKSVFLKNSSEGDIGGGAIFTDGADPVGPSSTVGGVIAIRGSKFEGNQTKGEGGALFLYGYGADKILLENSTVVGNTANYTTKGIARGGGLRGNTALTIRNVTFANNISAHQGGALWLDGGSTKNIINSTFSGNKVTNDAGGAMFINTDSTSPVNIVNSTIVNNYAGRASGAVWIGSPTAPVTLTNSIVAKNTAGITLAENQVGYQLRDGGGNIEYPSPTHGGRRVVAGSRIVDPMIGSLQTINGSLIHPLLAGSPAINTGKAGSGIPTIDERGMLRDSNPDVGAYEVSSQLSTTGISTTMSGPNILRGTSGNDNLQGGNGRNILQGGDGNDILKGGDSNDILQGGEGNDVLIGGKGSDFLNGVGGNDRFVFQSFSDKGDTIQYFEPGRDVIDISKIIEGSNFMSTNPFKSYIQLGQVGSSTVVKINPDGDLNPNQFQTLATLTNIKTTSLTANNFLF
;
A
#
# COMPACT_ATOMS: atom_id res chain seq x y z
N MET A 1 21.85 27.29 -0.33
CA MET A 1 20.71 26.87 0.49
C MET A 1 20.98 27.34 1.91
N THR A 2 20.22 28.32 2.38
CA THR A 2 20.41 28.94 3.68
C THR A 2 19.25 28.60 4.61
N THR A 3 19.52 28.66 5.91
CA THR A 3 18.49 28.49 6.94
C THR A 3 18.06 29.87 7.45
N ILE A 4 16.76 30.14 7.42
CA ILE A 4 16.18 31.40 7.92
C ILE A 4 15.31 31.07 9.13
N SER A 5 15.48 31.81 10.22
CA SER A 5 14.79 31.54 11.49
C SER A 5 13.59 32.46 11.72
N VAL A 6 12.46 31.87 12.07
CA VAL A 6 11.27 32.53 12.63
C VAL A 6 11.41 32.56 14.14
N THR A 7 11.31 33.73 14.75
CA THR A 7 11.62 33.96 16.17
C THR A 7 10.45 34.47 16.98
N THR A 8 9.34 34.85 16.34
CA THR A 8 8.17 35.41 17.01
C THR A 8 6.87 34.74 16.54
N THR A 9 5.80 34.87 17.34
CA THR A 9 4.46 34.42 16.97
C THR A 9 3.66 35.46 16.19
N ALA A 10 4.26 36.61 15.88
CA ALA A 10 3.59 37.70 15.19
C ALA A 10 3.25 37.28 13.75
N ASP A 11 2.06 37.66 13.26
CA ASP A 11 1.63 37.40 11.89
C ASP A 11 2.55 38.08 10.87
N SER A 12 3.07 39.27 11.18
CA SER A 12 3.95 40.06 10.31
C SER A 12 5.03 40.81 11.09
N GLY A 13 5.93 41.48 10.37
CA GLY A 13 7.05 42.21 10.96
C GLY A 13 8.30 41.36 11.16
N VAL A 14 9.35 41.97 11.73
CA VAL A 14 10.66 41.33 11.93
C VAL A 14 10.53 40.05 12.75
N GLY A 15 11.17 38.98 12.29
CA GLY A 15 11.15 37.67 12.96
C GLY A 15 9.90 36.82 12.71
N SER A 16 8.88 37.34 11.99
CA SER A 16 7.69 36.57 11.60
C SER A 16 7.96 35.60 10.45
N LEU A 17 7.07 34.62 10.28
CA LEU A 17 7.10 33.70 9.14
C LEU A 17 6.96 34.43 7.80
N ARG A 18 6.14 35.48 7.72
CA ARG A 18 6.01 36.28 6.50
C ARG A 18 7.31 36.98 6.13
N ALA A 19 8.00 37.58 7.11
CA ALA A 19 9.28 38.23 6.87
C ALA A 19 10.35 37.21 6.45
N ALA A 20 10.37 36.02 7.07
CA ALA A 20 11.27 34.93 6.67
C ALA A 20 11.04 34.53 5.20
N ILE A 21 9.79 34.27 4.79
CA ILE A 21 9.43 33.90 3.41
C ILE A 21 9.80 35.01 2.41
N ALA A 22 9.57 36.28 2.77
CA ALA A 22 9.91 37.41 1.93
C ALA A 22 11.42 37.46 1.63
N SER A 23 12.25 37.24 2.66
CA SER A 23 13.72 37.26 2.56
C SER A 23 14.33 36.00 1.91
N ALA A 24 13.62 34.87 1.96
CA ALA A 24 14.10 33.57 1.49
C ALA A 24 14.35 33.55 -0.03
N GLN A 25 15.33 32.76 -0.45
CA GLN A 25 15.58 32.43 -1.85
C GLN A 25 15.03 31.03 -2.17
N ALA A 26 14.85 30.73 -3.45
CA ALA A 26 14.43 29.39 -3.86
C ALA A 26 15.45 28.33 -3.39
N GLY A 27 14.95 27.24 -2.82
CA GLY A 27 15.71 26.17 -2.18
C GLY A 27 15.87 26.33 -0.68
N ASP A 28 15.69 27.53 -0.11
CA ASP A 28 15.96 27.76 1.32
C ASP A 28 15.01 27.00 2.25
N THR A 29 15.50 26.77 3.48
CA THR A 29 14.73 26.18 4.57
C THR A 29 14.43 27.23 5.63
N ILE A 30 13.15 27.37 5.96
CA ILE A 30 12.66 28.22 7.05
C ILE A 30 12.42 27.35 8.26
N LYS A 31 13.08 27.68 9.36
CA LYS A 31 12.97 26.99 10.65
C LYS A 31 12.35 27.90 11.71
N PHE A 32 11.78 27.29 12.75
CA PHE A 32 11.20 28.01 13.87
C PHE A 32 12.08 27.84 15.10
N ALA A 33 12.41 28.95 15.76
CA ALA A 33 13.18 28.91 17.00
C ALA A 33 12.46 28.09 18.07
N SER A 34 13.22 27.36 18.88
CA SER A 34 12.69 26.48 19.94
C SER A 34 11.85 27.21 20.99
N THR A 35 12.03 28.53 21.13
CA THR A 35 11.18 29.42 21.94
C THR A 35 9.72 29.44 21.49
N LEU A 36 9.40 28.96 20.28
CA LEU A 36 8.06 28.86 19.73
C LEU A 36 7.37 27.51 20.01
N THR A 37 8.02 26.62 20.77
CA THR A 37 7.42 25.35 21.22
C THR A 37 6.07 25.56 21.92
N ASN A 38 5.06 24.78 21.54
CA ASN A 38 3.67 24.88 22.02
C ASN A 38 3.00 26.25 21.82
N LYS A 39 3.52 27.09 20.91
CA LYS A 39 2.90 28.39 20.58
C LYS A 39 1.99 28.29 19.36
N THR A 40 1.22 29.35 19.16
CA THR A 40 0.37 29.54 17.98
C THR A 40 0.75 30.83 17.27
N ILE A 41 1.02 30.73 15.97
CA ILE A 41 1.04 31.87 15.04
C ILE A 41 -0.38 32.03 14.51
N THR A 42 -1.05 33.12 14.87
CA THR A 42 -2.43 33.39 14.44
C THR A 42 -2.44 34.39 13.29
N LEU A 43 -2.99 34.01 12.15
CA LEU A 43 -3.09 34.90 10.99
C LEU A 43 -4.19 35.95 11.20
N THR A 44 -3.88 37.20 10.89
CA THR A 44 -4.78 38.36 10.99
C THR A 44 -4.86 39.17 9.69
N SER A 45 -3.91 38.96 8.78
CA SER A 45 -3.74 39.73 7.54
C SER A 45 -3.90 38.88 6.27
N GLY A 46 -4.71 37.82 6.34
CA GLY A 46 -4.97 36.90 5.23
C GLY A 46 -3.98 35.73 5.17
N GLN A 47 -3.90 35.06 4.03
CA GLN A 47 -3.06 33.86 3.85
C GLN A 47 -1.58 34.19 3.72
N ILE A 48 -0.71 33.21 3.93
CA ILE A 48 0.72 33.28 3.65
C ILE A 48 0.99 32.73 2.24
N ASN A 49 1.61 33.54 1.39
CA ASN A 49 1.93 33.16 0.01
C ASN A 49 3.34 32.58 -0.09
N ILE A 50 3.45 31.35 -0.60
CA ILE A 50 4.71 30.66 -0.89
C ILE A 50 4.96 30.76 -2.39
N ALA A 51 5.76 31.76 -2.78
CA ALA A 51 6.03 32.09 -4.18
C ALA A 51 7.38 31.55 -4.70
N LYS A 52 8.09 30.75 -3.89
CA LYS A 52 9.43 30.22 -4.18
C LYS A 52 9.47 28.78 -3.69
N ASN A 53 10.33 27.96 -4.28
CA ASN A 53 10.54 26.59 -3.81
C ASN A 53 11.15 26.66 -2.41
N LEU A 54 10.41 26.27 -1.37
CA LEU A 54 10.83 26.47 0.01
C LEU A 54 10.48 25.25 0.86
N THR A 55 11.29 25.01 1.89
CA THR A 55 10.96 24.09 2.98
C THR A 55 10.59 24.88 4.22
N ILE A 56 9.44 24.61 4.83
CA ILE A 56 8.98 25.19 6.09
C ILE A 56 8.97 24.07 7.13
N ASP A 57 9.82 24.19 8.14
CA ASP A 57 10.16 23.09 9.04
C ASP A 57 10.02 23.46 10.53
N GLY A 58 9.00 22.90 11.17
CA GLY A 58 8.72 23.07 12.61
C GLY A 58 9.52 22.16 13.55
N ALA A 59 10.51 21.39 13.09
CA ALA A 59 11.18 20.36 13.90
C ALA A 59 11.73 20.89 15.24
N GLU A 60 12.26 22.11 15.24
CA GLU A 60 12.87 22.73 16.42
C GLU A 60 11.84 23.38 17.37
N ALA A 61 10.60 23.57 16.93
CA ALA A 61 9.50 24.17 17.69
C ALA A 61 8.34 23.17 17.83
N ALA A 62 8.50 22.19 18.71
CA ALA A 62 7.53 21.10 18.86
C ALA A 62 6.11 21.64 19.13
N ASN A 63 5.12 21.00 18.48
CA ASN A 63 3.70 21.37 18.57
C ASN A 63 3.36 22.82 18.19
N LEU A 64 4.22 23.50 17.42
CA LEU A 64 3.90 24.81 16.88
C LEU A 64 2.67 24.71 15.96
N LYS A 65 1.70 25.59 16.21
CA LYS A 65 0.48 25.74 15.42
C LYS A 65 0.53 27.00 14.58
N ILE A 66 0.13 26.89 13.32
CA ILE A 66 -0.19 28.03 12.45
C ILE A 66 -1.70 28.00 12.24
N SER A 67 -2.39 29.03 12.73
CA SER A 67 -3.84 29.11 12.74
C SER A 67 -4.36 30.14 11.74
N GLY A 68 -5.30 29.72 10.89
CA GLY A 68 -6.06 30.64 10.02
C GLY A 68 -7.13 31.45 10.75
N ASN A 69 -7.24 31.27 12.08
CA ASN A 69 -8.15 32.00 12.96
C ASN A 69 -9.63 31.95 12.51
N ASN A 70 -10.05 30.83 11.90
CA ASN A 70 -11.37 30.64 11.28
C ASN A 70 -11.76 31.74 10.28
N SER A 71 -10.78 32.49 9.76
CA SER A 71 -11.00 33.70 8.96
C SER A 71 -10.23 33.70 7.65
N SER A 72 -9.08 33.02 7.60
CA SER A 72 -8.25 32.95 6.40
C SER A 72 -7.77 31.55 6.09
N ARG A 73 -7.51 31.31 4.80
CA ARG A 73 -6.65 30.20 4.36
C ARG A 73 -5.26 30.41 4.96
N ILE A 74 -4.54 29.33 5.28
CA ILE A 74 -3.22 29.44 5.92
C ILE A 74 -2.13 29.64 4.88
N PHE A 75 -2.00 28.73 3.92
CA PHE A 75 -0.98 28.81 2.86
C PHE A 75 -1.58 28.80 1.46
N GLU A 76 -0.96 29.58 0.56
CA GLU A 76 -1.11 29.41 -0.87
C GLU A 76 0.26 29.17 -1.51
N VAL A 77 0.42 28.02 -2.15
CA VAL A 77 1.60 27.64 -2.93
C VAL A 77 1.38 28.10 -4.37
N GLY A 78 2.27 28.93 -4.86
CA GLY A 78 2.17 29.54 -6.18
C GLY A 78 2.22 28.55 -7.35
N ARG A 79 1.85 29.03 -8.53
CA ARG A 79 1.92 28.25 -9.78
C ARG A 79 3.38 27.86 -10.07
N HIS A 80 3.64 26.62 -10.45
CA HIS A 80 4.98 26.08 -10.70
C HIS A 80 5.93 26.11 -9.48
N ILE A 81 5.38 26.19 -8.27
CA ILE A 81 6.17 26.18 -7.03
C ILE A 81 6.09 24.80 -6.38
N ASN A 82 7.24 24.32 -5.90
CA ASN A 82 7.36 23.11 -5.09
C ASN A 82 7.64 23.52 -3.64
N ALA A 83 6.67 23.28 -2.76
CA ALA A 83 6.83 23.58 -1.34
C ALA A 83 6.90 22.30 -0.51
N THR A 84 7.64 22.35 0.60
CA THR A 84 7.62 21.31 1.63
C THR A 84 7.18 21.94 2.95
N VAL A 85 6.23 21.32 3.64
CA VAL A 85 5.78 21.71 4.97
C VAL A 85 5.91 20.51 5.88
N ARG A 86 6.65 20.65 6.99
CA ARG A 86 6.85 19.53 7.91
C ARG A 86 6.90 19.92 9.38
N ASN A 87 6.55 18.96 10.24
CA ASN A 87 6.62 19.10 11.70
C ASN A 87 5.74 20.24 12.28
N LEU A 88 4.57 20.48 11.68
CA LEU A 88 3.70 21.60 12.06
C LEU A 88 2.25 21.18 12.26
N THR A 89 1.53 21.96 13.07
CA THR A 89 0.06 21.91 13.11
C THR A 89 -0.52 23.04 12.28
N ILE A 90 -1.32 22.71 11.28
CA ILE A 90 -2.01 23.61 10.34
C ILE A 90 -3.50 23.55 10.64
N ALA A 91 -4.05 24.59 11.26
CA ALA A 91 -5.39 24.47 11.84
C ALA A 91 -6.27 25.71 11.75
N ASP A 92 -7.58 25.50 11.86
CA ASP A 92 -8.60 26.56 11.82
C ASP A 92 -8.49 27.45 10.56
N GLY A 93 -8.00 26.89 9.46
CA GLY A 93 -8.01 27.55 8.16
C GLY A 93 -9.43 27.70 7.64
N TYR A 94 -9.76 28.84 7.04
CA TYR A 94 -11.10 29.10 6.51
C TYR A 94 -11.05 29.80 5.15
N THR A 95 -11.75 29.23 4.17
CA THR A 95 -12.00 29.90 2.90
C THR A 95 -13.25 29.34 2.22
N THR A 96 -14.05 30.20 1.58
CA THR A 96 -15.11 29.76 0.67
C THR A 96 -14.57 29.28 -0.68
N ALA A 97 -13.27 29.48 -0.94
CA ALA A 97 -12.59 29.02 -2.14
C ALA A 97 -11.94 27.64 -1.91
N ARG A 98 -10.78 27.40 -2.54
CA ARG A 98 -10.05 26.12 -2.50
C ARG A 98 -9.08 26.06 -1.30
N GLY A 99 -9.06 24.92 -0.61
CA GLY A 99 -8.09 24.56 0.44
C GLY A 99 -8.16 25.41 1.69
N GLY A 100 -8.87 24.98 2.74
CA GLY A 100 -8.94 25.73 4.01
C GLY A 100 -7.58 25.92 4.67
N GLY A 101 -6.76 24.87 4.72
CA GLY A 101 -5.38 24.94 5.19
C GLY A 101 -4.43 25.41 4.10
N ILE A 102 -4.27 24.61 3.05
CA ILE A 102 -3.31 24.84 1.97
C ILE A 102 -4.02 24.79 0.63
N ARG A 103 -3.77 25.80 -0.22
CA ARG A 103 -4.08 25.75 -1.64
C ARG A 103 -2.78 25.66 -2.43
N VAL A 104 -2.65 24.62 -3.24
CA VAL A 104 -1.64 24.52 -4.29
C VAL A 104 -2.28 24.96 -5.60
N VAL A 105 -1.73 26.01 -6.18
CA VAL A 105 -2.15 26.50 -7.50
C VAL A 105 -1.68 25.51 -8.58
N ASP A 106 -2.30 25.56 -9.75
CA ASP A 106 -2.02 24.67 -10.88
C ASP A 106 -0.50 24.55 -11.16
N TYR A 107 -0.07 23.36 -11.58
CA TYR A 107 1.32 23.00 -11.88
C TYR A 107 2.28 23.10 -10.69
N GLY A 108 1.80 23.39 -9.49
CA GLY A 108 2.59 23.38 -8.25
C GLY A 108 2.61 22.01 -7.57
N SER A 109 3.51 21.84 -6.62
CA SER A 109 3.61 20.62 -5.80
C SER A 109 3.71 20.95 -4.32
N ILE A 110 3.21 20.03 -3.49
CA ILE A 110 3.34 20.09 -2.04
C ILE A 110 3.81 18.74 -1.48
N THR A 111 4.83 18.80 -0.62
CA THR A 111 5.24 17.70 0.24
C THR A 111 4.87 18.03 1.68
N VAL A 112 4.18 17.12 2.35
CA VAL A 112 3.70 17.25 3.72
C VAL A 112 4.23 16.09 4.53
N GLU A 113 5.03 16.37 5.56
CA GLU A 113 5.68 15.34 6.39
C GLU A 113 5.43 15.62 7.86
N ASN A 114 5.00 14.64 8.65
CA ASN A 114 4.82 14.79 10.09
C ASN A 114 3.97 16.02 10.49
N CYS A 115 2.88 16.29 9.76
CA CYS A 115 2.01 17.42 9.99
C CYS A 115 0.66 17.02 10.56
N ARG A 116 0.00 17.95 11.24
CA ARG A 116 -1.38 17.81 11.73
C ARG A 116 -2.28 18.86 11.09
N PHE A 117 -3.32 18.45 10.37
CA PHE A 117 -4.33 19.31 9.76
C PHE A 117 -5.64 19.20 10.53
N ASN A 118 -5.99 20.24 11.29
CA ASN A 118 -7.11 20.18 12.21
C ASN A 118 -8.13 21.29 11.94
N ASN A 119 -9.42 20.95 11.86
CA ASN A 119 -10.51 21.93 11.78
C ASN A 119 -10.40 22.93 10.62
N ASN A 120 -9.75 22.56 9.52
CA ASN A 120 -9.68 23.43 8.36
C ASN A 120 -10.96 23.30 7.54
N ARG A 121 -11.45 24.43 7.03
CA ARG A 121 -12.70 24.54 6.31
C ARG A 121 -12.52 25.21 4.96
N GLY A 122 -12.90 24.51 3.90
CA GLY A 122 -12.72 24.93 2.51
C GLY A 122 -13.97 24.72 1.66
N GLY A 123 -14.13 25.48 0.59
CA GLY A 123 -15.15 25.25 -0.44
C GLY A 123 -14.85 24.03 -1.31
N MET A 124 -13.57 23.81 -1.65
CA MET A 124 -13.07 22.59 -2.30
C MET A 124 -11.80 22.14 -1.58
N GLY A 125 -11.86 21.01 -0.88
CA GLY A 125 -10.79 20.53 0.00
C GLY A 125 -10.76 21.27 1.34
N GLY A 126 -11.17 20.61 2.42
CA GLY A 126 -11.18 21.23 3.75
C GLY A 126 -9.77 21.57 4.25
N ALA A 127 -8.83 20.63 4.14
CA ALA A 127 -7.43 20.87 4.51
C ALA A 127 -6.58 21.32 3.31
N ILE A 128 -6.43 20.47 2.29
CA ILE A 128 -5.53 20.72 1.16
C ILE A 128 -6.31 20.65 -0.14
N HIS A 129 -6.09 21.62 -1.01
CA HIS A 129 -6.50 21.55 -2.41
C HIS A 129 -5.28 21.57 -3.31
N ILE A 130 -5.19 20.63 -4.25
CA ILE A 130 -4.14 20.53 -5.26
C ILE A 130 -4.73 20.83 -6.64
N GLY A 131 -4.18 21.85 -7.30
CA GLY A 131 -4.62 22.32 -8.63
C GLY A 131 -4.27 21.39 -9.78
N TYR A 132 -4.59 21.84 -10.99
CA TYR A 132 -4.39 21.10 -12.23
C TYR A 132 -2.94 20.67 -12.42
N THR A 133 -2.72 19.39 -12.72
CA THR A 133 -1.40 18.72 -12.85
C THR A 133 -0.52 18.79 -11.60
N GLY A 134 -1.08 19.26 -10.48
CA GLY A 134 -0.32 19.41 -9.25
C GLY A 134 -0.01 18.07 -8.60
N LYS A 135 1.06 18.04 -7.81
CA LYS A 135 1.50 16.84 -7.11
C LYS A 135 1.41 17.00 -5.60
N GLY A 136 0.88 15.98 -4.93
CA GLY A 136 0.82 15.91 -3.48
C GLY A 136 1.56 14.67 -2.97
N THR A 137 2.49 14.87 -2.04
CA THR A 137 3.05 13.78 -1.23
C THR A 137 2.76 14.05 0.23
N VAL A 138 2.14 13.09 0.91
CA VAL A 138 1.75 13.19 2.31
C VAL A 138 2.28 11.97 3.05
N THR A 139 3.13 12.19 4.04
CA THR A 139 3.75 11.12 4.83
C THR A 139 3.61 11.39 6.32
N ASN A 140 3.37 10.34 7.10
CA ASN A 140 3.34 10.39 8.57
C ASN A 140 2.47 11.54 9.13
N SER A 141 1.34 11.84 8.50
CA SER A 141 0.55 13.04 8.81
C SER A 141 -0.88 12.71 9.21
N SER A 142 -1.52 13.60 9.95
CA SER A 142 -2.91 13.42 10.41
C SER A 142 -3.83 14.53 9.90
N PHE A 143 -5.05 14.15 9.51
CA PHE A 143 -6.12 15.05 9.08
C PHE A 143 -7.34 14.76 9.95
N ASP A 144 -7.65 15.68 10.86
CA ASP A 144 -8.76 15.53 11.79
C ASP A 144 -9.80 16.65 11.64
N SER A 145 -11.05 16.25 11.50
CA SER A 145 -12.20 17.16 11.57
C SER A 145 -12.16 18.30 10.55
N ASN A 146 -11.56 18.06 9.37
CA ASN A 146 -11.55 19.04 8.28
C ASN A 146 -12.86 18.94 7.47
N ASP A 147 -13.35 20.08 7.00
CA ASP A 147 -14.66 20.20 6.34
C ASP A 147 -14.54 20.88 4.97
N GLY A 148 -14.79 20.11 3.91
CA GLY A 148 -14.79 20.56 2.52
C GLY A 148 -16.18 20.91 1.98
N THR A 149 -17.20 21.03 2.82
CA THR A 149 -18.60 21.11 2.38
C THR A 149 -19.14 22.54 2.24
N LEU A 150 -18.31 23.57 2.37
CA LEU A 150 -18.77 24.97 2.41
C LEU A 150 -19.58 25.40 1.19
N THR A 151 -19.17 24.98 -0.01
CA THR A 151 -19.81 25.39 -1.27
C THR A 151 -20.60 24.27 -1.96
N LYS A 152 -20.71 23.10 -1.31
CA LYS A 152 -21.39 21.91 -1.87
C LYS A 152 -20.88 21.48 -3.26
N SER A 153 -19.62 21.78 -3.57
CA SER A 153 -19.01 21.36 -4.82
C SER A 153 -18.78 19.85 -4.87
N GLY A 154 -19.18 19.19 -5.95
CA GLY A 154 -18.90 17.76 -6.17
C GLY A 154 -17.40 17.43 -6.29
N PHE A 155 -16.54 18.43 -6.54
CA PHE A 155 -15.08 18.25 -6.64
C PHE A 155 -14.36 18.36 -5.30
N SER A 156 -15.07 18.11 -4.19
CA SER A 156 -14.57 18.43 -2.84
C SER A 156 -14.40 17.20 -1.96
N ALA A 157 -13.36 17.27 -1.13
CA ALA A 157 -13.10 16.36 -0.03
C ALA A 157 -13.00 17.06 1.32
N GLY A 158 -13.21 16.32 2.41
CA GLY A 158 -12.99 16.84 3.76
C GLY A 158 -11.53 17.16 4.05
N ALA A 159 -10.59 16.28 3.68
CA ALA A 159 -9.16 16.52 3.87
C ALA A 159 -8.49 17.03 2.59
N ILE A 160 -8.29 16.17 1.59
CA ILE A 160 -7.47 16.45 0.42
C ILE A 160 -8.31 16.34 -0.85
N ALA A 161 -8.39 17.41 -1.63
CA ALA A 161 -8.98 17.40 -2.96
C ALA A 161 -7.90 17.66 -4.01
N THR A 162 -7.79 16.79 -5.01
CA THR A 162 -6.95 17.04 -6.20
C THR A 162 -7.83 17.28 -7.41
N TYR A 163 -7.41 18.22 -8.26
CA TYR A 163 -8.18 18.60 -9.43
C TYR A 163 -7.36 18.41 -10.70
N GLY A 164 -7.58 17.29 -11.40
CA GLY A 164 -7.13 17.05 -12.78
C GLY A 164 -5.65 16.72 -12.96
N SER A 165 -5.35 15.66 -13.72
CA SER A 165 -4.05 15.29 -14.32
C SER A 165 -2.84 15.25 -13.37
N GLY A 166 -3.07 15.29 -12.06
CA GLY A 166 -2.06 15.34 -11.01
C GLY A 166 -1.75 13.97 -10.43
N GLU A 167 -0.98 13.95 -9.35
CA GLU A 167 -0.65 12.73 -8.61
C GLU A 167 -0.78 12.97 -7.11
N LEU A 168 -1.36 12.02 -6.40
CA LEU A 168 -1.42 12.04 -4.94
C LEU A 168 -0.85 10.75 -4.35
N ILE A 169 0.16 10.92 -3.50
CA ILE A 169 0.77 9.84 -2.73
C ILE A 169 0.53 10.12 -1.25
N VAL A 170 -0.07 9.15 -0.56
CA VAL A 170 -0.36 9.21 0.88
C VAL A 170 0.21 7.96 1.55
N LYS A 171 1.09 8.14 2.53
CA LYS A 171 1.73 7.04 3.26
C LYS A 171 1.68 7.26 4.76
N ASP A 172 1.48 6.18 5.50
CA ASP A 172 1.59 6.17 6.98
C ASP A 172 0.77 7.29 7.65
N SER A 173 -0.39 7.62 7.09
CA SER A 173 -1.15 8.80 7.46
C SER A 173 -2.55 8.45 7.95
N GLN A 174 -3.13 9.34 8.76
CA GLN A 174 -4.43 9.13 9.40
C GLN A 174 -5.44 10.21 9.02
N PHE A 175 -6.65 9.79 8.65
CA PHE A 175 -7.77 10.65 8.29
C PHE A 175 -8.96 10.32 9.19
N THR A 176 -9.31 11.23 10.08
CA THR A 176 -10.34 11.02 11.09
C THR A 176 -11.40 12.12 11.03
N ASN A 177 -12.69 11.73 11.08
CA ASN A 177 -13.82 12.66 11.18
C ASN A 177 -13.87 13.75 10.10
N ASN A 178 -13.25 13.56 8.94
CA ASN A 178 -13.30 14.55 7.88
C ASN A 178 -14.65 14.49 7.17
N LYS A 179 -15.13 15.64 6.73
CA LYS A 179 -16.42 15.79 6.08
C LYS A 179 -16.26 16.42 4.69
N GLY A 180 -16.62 15.68 3.65
CA GLY A 180 -16.56 16.15 2.26
C GLY A 180 -17.90 16.06 1.55
N VAL A 181 -17.92 16.49 0.29
CA VAL A 181 -19.11 16.35 -0.55
C VAL A 181 -19.09 14.97 -1.19
N ASN A 182 -18.13 14.71 -2.09
CA ASN A 182 -18.03 13.39 -2.74
C ASN A 182 -16.95 12.50 -2.09
N GLY A 183 -15.85 13.07 -1.60
CA GLY A 183 -14.83 12.30 -0.86
C GLY A 183 -14.82 12.67 0.61
N GLY A 184 -15.14 11.77 1.54
CA GLY A 184 -15.15 12.17 2.96
C GLY A 184 -13.78 12.64 3.45
N ALA A 185 -12.71 11.94 3.07
CA ALA A 185 -11.33 12.34 3.31
C ALA A 185 -10.64 12.81 2.01
N ILE A 186 -10.63 11.98 0.97
CA ILE A 186 -9.88 12.22 -0.27
C ILE A 186 -10.82 12.26 -1.47
N TYR A 187 -10.63 13.27 -2.32
CA TYR A 187 -11.20 13.37 -3.65
C TYR A 187 -10.06 13.44 -4.66
N SER A 188 -10.04 12.52 -5.63
CA SER A 188 -9.05 12.47 -6.70
C SER A 188 -9.69 12.46 -8.08
N LEU A 189 -9.15 13.25 -9.02
CA LEU A 189 -9.71 13.45 -10.36
C LEU A 189 -8.61 13.32 -11.41
N LEU A 190 -8.79 12.37 -12.33
CA LEU A 190 -7.96 12.16 -13.52
C LEU A 190 -6.46 12.09 -13.20
N GLY A 191 -6.09 11.41 -12.12
CA GLY A 191 -4.72 11.40 -11.63
C GLY A 191 -4.39 10.15 -10.84
N GLY A 192 -3.11 9.78 -10.85
CA GLY A 192 -2.64 8.63 -10.09
C GLY A 192 -2.87 8.83 -8.59
N LEU A 193 -3.39 7.79 -7.94
CA LEU A 193 -3.59 7.79 -6.49
C LEU A 193 -2.86 6.59 -5.89
N THR A 194 -1.96 6.87 -4.94
CA THR A 194 -1.32 5.83 -4.12
C THR A 194 -1.60 6.11 -2.65
N VAL A 195 -2.18 5.13 -1.95
CA VAL A 195 -2.46 5.16 -0.52
C VAL A 195 -1.87 3.91 0.13
N GLU A 196 -0.91 4.09 1.03
CA GLU A 196 -0.20 2.99 1.67
C GLU A 196 -0.21 3.15 3.18
N LYS A 197 -0.41 2.03 3.90
CA LYS A 197 -0.28 1.95 5.37
C LYS A 197 -1.05 3.06 6.12
N SER A 198 -2.19 3.46 5.58
CA SER A 198 -2.94 4.63 6.05
C SER A 198 -4.29 4.23 6.63
N VAL A 199 -4.81 5.08 7.53
CA VAL A 199 -5.98 4.78 8.34
C VAL A 199 -7.06 5.83 8.15
N PHE A 200 -8.27 5.41 7.80
CA PHE A 200 -9.44 6.25 7.52
C PHE A 200 -10.58 5.89 8.46
N LEU A 201 -10.83 6.75 9.44
CA LEU A 201 -11.81 6.54 10.50
C LEU A 201 -12.94 7.56 10.43
N LYS A 202 -14.18 7.10 10.37
CA LYS A 202 -15.38 7.93 10.59
C LYS A 202 -15.44 9.17 9.67
N ASN A 203 -14.86 9.10 8.49
CA ASN A 203 -15.00 10.15 7.50
C ASN A 203 -16.38 10.06 6.86
N SER A 204 -16.90 11.18 6.38
CA SER A 204 -18.24 11.24 5.80
C SER A 204 -18.34 12.08 4.54
N SER A 205 -19.09 11.58 3.56
CA SER A 205 -19.51 12.31 2.36
C SER A 205 -21.02 12.55 2.35
N GLU A 206 -21.43 13.76 1.97
CA GLU A 206 -22.85 14.17 1.96
C GLU A 206 -23.46 14.42 0.58
N GLY A 207 -22.65 14.35 -0.49
CA GLY A 207 -23.10 14.47 -1.88
C GLY A 207 -23.98 13.30 -2.31
N ASP A 208 -24.67 13.44 -3.45
CA ASP A 208 -25.53 12.38 -4.00
C ASP A 208 -24.73 11.26 -4.73
N ILE A 209 -23.40 11.37 -4.76
CA ILE A 209 -22.45 10.37 -5.24
C ILE A 209 -21.22 10.56 -4.37
N GLY A 210 -20.68 9.52 -3.71
CA GLY A 210 -19.50 9.78 -2.89
C GLY A 210 -18.92 8.59 -2.14
N GLY A 211 -17.60 8.53 -2.04
CA GLY A 211 -16.89 7.60 -1.19
C GLY A 211 -16.72 8.17 0.22
N GLY A 212 -17.23 7.46 1.23
CA GLY A 212 -17.21 7.94 2.62
C GLY A 212 -15.81 8.24 3.15
N ALA A 213 -14.78 7.60 2.60
CA ALA A 213 -13.38 7.95 2.80
C ALA A 213 -12.73 8.48 1.52
N ILE A 214 -12.71 7.68 0.45
CA ILE A 214 -11.99 8.01 -0.79
C ILE A 214 -12.95 7.96 -1.97
N PHE A 215 -12.91 9.03 -2.77
CA PHE A 215 -13.56 9.12 -4.06
C PHE A 215 -12.54 9.35 -5.16
N THR A 216 -12.58 8.55 -6.22
CA THR A 216 -11.80 8.77 -7.44
C THR A 216 -12.70 8.90 -8.66
N ASP A 217 -12.30 9.74 -9.61
CA ASP A 217 -12.92 9.94 -10.91
C ASP A 217 -11.85 9.92 -12.00
N GLY A 218 -11.44 8.71 -12.39
CA GLY A 218 -10.34 8.46 -13.31
C GLY A 218 -8.96 8.52 -12.66
N ALA A 219 -8.02 7.79 -13.27
CA ALA A 219 -6.63 7.68 -12.82
C ALA A 219 -5.62 8.17 -13.86
N ASP A 220 -6.04 8.25 -15.13
CA ASP A 220 -5.23 8.77 -16.22
C ASP A 220 -5.52 10.27 -16.49
N PRO A 221 -4.48 11.09 -16.77
CA PRO A 221 -4.63 12.49 -17.13
C PRO A 221 -5.51 12.80 -18.35
N VAL A 222 -5.65 11.89 -19.31
CA VAL A 222 -6.48 12.07 -20.53
C VAL A 222 -7.93 11.66 -20.27
N GLY A 223 -8.16 10.75 -19.31
CA GLY A 223 -9.50 10.34 -18.88
C GLY A 223 -10.19 9.39 -19.88
N PRO A 224 -11.51 9.55 -20.15
CA PRO A 224 -12.31 8.59 -20.92
C PRO A 224 -11.77 8.20 -22.29
N SER A 225 -11.06 9.11 -22.96
CA SER A 225 -10.54 8.91 -24.32
C SER A 225 -9.15 8.29 -24.35
N SER A 226 -8.56 7.97 -23.19
CA SER A 226 -7.20 7.46 -23.13
C SER A 226 -7.09 6.00 -23.56
N THR A 227 -6.04 5.69 -24.31
CA THR A 227 -5.60 4.32 -24.58
C THR A 227 -4.58 3.80 -23.57
N VAL A 228 -4.06 4.70 -22.72
CA VAL A 228 -3.15 4.39 -21.60
C VAL A 228 -3.92 4.61 -20.30
N GLY A 229 -3.83 3.66 -19.37
CA GLY A 229 -4.52 3.74 -18.09
C GLY A 229 -3.61 4.20 -16.97
N GLY A 230 -4.16 4.95 -16.03
CA GLY A 230 -3.55 5.24 -14.75
C GLY A 230 -3.83 4.16 -13.72
N VAL A 231 -3.29 4.36 -12.52
CA VAL A 231 -3.40 3.41 -11.41
C VAL A 231 -3.95 4.10 -10.16
N ILE A 232 -4.96 3.46 -9.58
CA ILE A 232 -5.42 3.72 -8.21
C ILE A 232 -4.94 2.55 -7.35
N ALA A 233 -3.97 2.80 -6.49
CA ALA A 233 -3.36 1.79 -5.62
C ALA A 233 -3.62 2.09 -4.14
N ILE A 234 -4.23 1.13 -3.44
CA ILE A 234 -4.51 1.20 -2.00
C ILE A 234 -3.99 -0.08 -1.35
N ARG A 235 -3.02 0.06 -0.43
CA ARG A 235 -2.33 -1.08 0.19
C ARG A 235 -2.15 -0.93 1.68
N GLY A 236 -2.24 -2.03 2.43
CA GLY A 236 -1.90 -2.02 3.86
C GLY A 236 -2.79 -1.10 4.70
N SER A 237 -3.97 -0.74 4.21
CA SER A 237 -4.74 0.40 4.71
C SER A 237 -6.02 -0.03 5.41
N LYS A 238 -6.49 0.79 6.34
CA LYS A 238 -7.67 0.51 7.17
C LYS A 238 -8.77 1.55 6.95
N PHE A 239 -9.98 1.09 6.66
CA PHE A 239 -11.17 1.91 6.48
C PHE A 239 -12.25 1.47 7.45
N GLU A 240 -12.52 2.27 8.48
CA GLU A 240 -13.47 1.91 9.53
C GLU A 240 -14.49 3.02 9.82
N GLY A 241 -15.77 2.63 9.87
CA GLY A 241 -16.85 3.51 10.30
C GLY A 241 -17.12 4.70 9.37
N ASN A 242 -16.61 4.69 8.14
CA ASN A 242 -16.84 5.75 7.17
C ASN A 242 -18.26 5.66 6.62
N GLN A 243 -18.80 6.80 6.19
CA GLN A 243 -20.20 6.89 5.80
C GLN A 243 -20.38 7.73 4.54
N THR A 244 -21.30 7.31 3.68
CA THR A 244 -21.71 8.11 2.52
C THR A 244 -23.23 8.17 2.38
N LYS A 245 -23.70 9.20 1.68
CA LYS A 245 -24.98 9.17 0.97
C LYS A 245 -24.69 8.76 -0.49
N GLY A 246 -25.22 7.62 -0.92
CA GLY A 246 -24.97 7.07 -2.24
C GLY A 246 -24.09 5.83 -2.25
N GLU A 247 -22.98 5.89 -2.96
CA GLU A 247 -22.26 4.69 -3.40
C GLU A 247 -20.86 4.60 -2.77
N GLY A 248 -20.45 3.47 -2.20
CA GLY A 248 -19.11 3.31 -1.61
C GLY A 248 -19.03 3.86 -0.19
N GLY A 249 -19.55 3.12 0.80
CA GLY A 249 -19.53 3.57 2.21
C GLY A 249 -18.14 3.92 2.73
N ALA A 250 -17.09 3.30 2.21
CA ALA A 250 -15.71 3.80 2.34
C ALA A 250 -15.13 4.26 0.99
N LEU A 251 -15.23 3.43 -0.03
CA LEU A 251 -14.46 3.57 -1.26
C LEU A 251 -15.38 3.69 -2.48
N PHE A 252 -15.32 4.82 -3.16
CA PHE A 252 -15.84 4.98 -4.51
C PHE A 252 -14.64 5.07 -5.45
N LEU A 253 -14.33 3.97 -6.14
CA LEU A 253 -13.15 3.90 -6.99
C LEU A 253 -13.59 3.80 -8.45
N TYR A 254 -13.62 4.95 -9.12
CA TYR A 254 -13.99 5.05 -10.53
C TYR A 254 -12.75 5.25 -11.39
N GLY A 255 -12.65 4.46 -12.45
CA GLY A 255 -11.63 4.58 -13.50
C GLY A 255 -12.26 4.63 -14.89
N TYR A 256 -11.48 5.12 -15.85
CA TYR A 256 -11.84 5.23 -17.25
C TYR A 256 -10.96 4.34 -18.13
N GLY A 257 -11.51 3.85 -19.25
CA GLY A 257 -10.73 3.16 -20.29
C GLY A 257 -9.84 2.04 -19.74
N ALA A 258 -8.53 2.23 -19.86
CA ALA A 258 -7.51 1.27 -19.43
C ALA A 258 -7.08 1.40 -17.96
N ASP A 259 -7.68 2.31 -17.18
CA ASP A 259 -7.38 2.52 -15.76
C ASP A 259 -7.53 1.24 -14.94
N LYS A 260 -6.68 1.10 -13.92
CA LYS A 260 -6.66 -0.08 -13.05
C LYS A 260 -6.75 0.32 -11.57
N ILE A 261 -7.48 -0.49 -10.81
CA ILE A 261 -7.60 -0.37 -9.37
C ILE A 261 -6.93 -1.59 -8.71
N LEU A 262 -6.06 -1.32 -7.74
CA LEU A 262 -5.40 -2.29 -6.89
C LEU A 262 -5.78 -2.01 -5.43
N LEU A 263 -6.52 -2.91 -4.80
CA LEU A 263 -6.85 -2.86 -3.37
C LEU A 263 -6.31 -4.10 -2.69
N GLU A 264 -5.26 -3.94 -1.89
CA GLU A 264 -4.48 -5.05 -1.39
C GLU A 264 -4.21 -4.96 0.11
N ASN A 265 -4.19 -6.10 0.81
CA ASN A 265 -3.71 -6.20 2.20
C ASN A 265 -4.38 -5.19 3.14
N SER A 266 -5.70 -5.02 3.01
CA SER A 266 -6.43 -3.91 3.62
C SER A 266 -7.69 -4.40 4.34
N THR A 267 -8.22 -3.59 5.26
CA THR A 267 -9.47 -3.89 5.96
C THR A 267 -10.49 -2.79 5.72
N VAL A 268 -11.71 -3.18 5.34
CA VAL A 268 -12.86 -2.28 5.10
C VAL A 268 -13.99 -2.76 6.02
N VAL A 269 -14.13 -2.13 7.18
CA VAL A 269 -14.96 -2.63 8.28
C VAL A 269 -15.99 -1.60 8.75
N GLY A 270 -17.25 -2.01 8.88
CA GLY A 270 -18.28 -1.18 9.53
C GLY A 270 -18.61 0.12 8.80
N ASN A 271 -18.42 0.17 7.48
CA ASN A 271 -18.72 1.36 6.68
C ASN A 271 -20.16 1.31 6.15
N THR A 272 -20.75 2.48 5.88
CA THR A 272 -22.19 2.59 5.57
C THR A 272 -22.46 3.42 4.33
N ALA A 273 -23.26 2.87 3.41
CA ALA A 273 -23.84 3.57 2.26
C ALA A 273 -25.35 3.77 2.48
N ASN A 274 -25.77 5.03 2.66
CA ASN A 274 -27.16 5.43 2.87
C ASN A 274 -27.81 5.93 1.57
N TYR A 275 -29.13 6.05 1.58
CA TYR A 275 -29.88 6.58 0.45
C TYR A 275 -29.51 8.02 0.09
N THR A 276 -29.32 8.26 -1.20
CA THR A 276 -29.43 9.59 -1.81
C THR A 276 -30.89 10.01 -1.93
N THR A 277 -31.10 11.27 -2.31
CA THR A 277 -32.45 11.77 -2.65
C THR A 277 -33.10 11.01 -3.81
N LYS A 278 -32.29 10.36 -4.66
CA LYS A 278 -32.73 9.53 -5.80
C LYS A 278 -32.94 8.06 -5.45
N GLY A 279 -32.83 7.68 -4.18
CA GLY A 279 -32.99 6.29 -3.75
C GLY A 279 -31.81 5.38 -4.10
N ILE A 280 -30.62 5.94 -4.32
CA ILE A 280 -29.40 5.16 -4.61
C ILE A 280 -28.65 4.90 -3.31
N ALA A 281 -28.27 3.65 -3.06
CA ALA A 281 -27.34 3.25 -1.99
C ALA A 281 -26.62 1.96 -2.38
N ARG A 282 -25.33 2.02 -2.71
CA ARG A 282 -24.62 0.88 -3.34
C ARG A 282 -23.25 0.66 -2.73
N GLY A 283 -22.88 -0.58 -2.43
CA GLY A 283 -21.52 -0.90 -1.97
C GLY A 283 -21.23 -0.29 -0.61
N GLY A 284 -21.67 -0.93 0.48
CA GLY A 284 -21.42 -0.43 1.83
C GLY A 284 -19.93 -0.32 2.18
N GLY A 285 -19.08 -1.14 1.55
CA GLY A 285 -17.63 -1.00 1.60
C GLY A 285 -17.09 -0.24 0.38
N LEU A 286 -17.26 -0.84 -0.80
CA LEU A 286 -16.67 -0.37 -2.05
C LEU A 286 -17.65 -0.39 -3.22
N ARG A 287 -17.56 0.65 -4.06
CA ARG A 287 -18.11 0.68 -5.42
C ARG A 287 -16.98 0.83 -6.44
N GLY A 288 -16.96 0.00 -7.50
CA GLY A 288 -15.92 0.09 -8.55
C GLY A 288 -16.34 -0.43 -9.92
N ASN A 289 -15.82 0.18 -10.99
CA ASN A 289 -16.30 -0.03 -12.38
C ASN A 289 -15.24 -0.55 -13.37
N THR A 290 -13.96 -0.22 -13.17
CA THR A 290 -12.90 -0.56 -14.14
C THR A 290 -12.23 -1.90 -13.80
N ALA A 291 -11.10 -2.21 -14.45
CA ALA A 291 -10.25 -3.33 -14.08
C ALA A 291 -9.85 -3.21 -12.59
N LEU A 292 -10.17 -4.24 -11.81
CA LEU A 292 -10.04 -4.20 -10.35
C LEU A 292 -9.42 -5.50 -9.85
N THR A 293 -8.39 -5.37 -9.02
CA THR A 293 -7.84 -6.47 -8.24
C THR A 293 -8.02 -6.19 -6.76
N ILE A 294 -8.74 -7.08 -6.08
CA ILE A 294 -8.87 -7.13 -4.62
C ILE A 294 -8.07 -8.36 -4.15
N ARG A 295 -7.06 -8.16 -3.32
CA ARG A 295 -6.19 -9.25 -2.83
C ARG A 295 -5.94 -9.12 -1.34
N ASN A 296 -6.17 -10.18 -0.56
CA ASN A 296 -5.93 -10.17 0.89
C ASN A 296 -6.71 -9.04 1.59
N VAL A 297 -7.98 -8.85 1.21
CA VAL A 297 -8.82 -7.77 1.76
C VAL A 297 -9.95 -8.36 2.58
N THR A 298 -10.22 -7.74 3.71
CA THR A 298 -11.37 -8.08 4.54
C THR A 298 -12.44 -7.02 4.45
N PHE A 299 -13.62 -7.41 4.01
CA PHE A 299 -14.84 -6.62 4.09
C PHE A 299 -15.73 -7.19 5.18
N ALA A 300 -15.84 -6.48 6.30
CA ALA A 300 -16.64 -6.97 7.42
C ALA A 300 -17.67 -5.95 7.91
N ASN A 301 -18.89 -6.40 8.18
CA ASN A 301 -19.95 -5.61 8.81
C ASN A 301 -20.27 -4.29 8.09
N ASN A 302 -20.01 -4.21 6.77
CA ASN A 302 -20.39 -3.04 5.99
C ASN A 302 -21.89 -3.10 5.67
N ILE A 303 -22.52 -1.92 5.57
CA ILE A 303 -23.96 -1.79 5.40
C ILE A 303 -24.26 -0.96 4.16
N SER A 304 -25.11 -1.48 3.29
CA SER A 304 -25.72 -0.70 2.21
C SER A 304 -27.25 -0.69 2.37
N ALA A 305 -27.86 0.49 2.25
CA ALA A 305 -29.31 0.60 2.38
C ALA A 305 -30.04 -0.07 1.21
N HIS A 306 -29.43 -0.20 0.02
CA HIS A 306 -30.10 -0.74 -1.16
C HIS A 306 -29.38 -1.96 -1.75
N GLN A 307 -28.16 -1.85 -2.28
CA GLN A 307 -27.49 -2.97 -2.99
C GLN A 307 -26.02 -3.14 -2.56
N GLY A 308 -25.53 -4.38 -2.52
CA GLY A 308 -24.11 -4.67 -2.28
C GLY A 308 -23.63 -4.24 -0.89
N GLY A 309 -23.71 -5.12 0.11
CA GLY A 309 -23.34 -4.75 1.49
C GLY A 309 -21.84 -4.49 1.65
N ALA A 310 -20.99 -5.31 1.02
CA ALA A 310 -19.57 -4.98 0.86
C ALA A 310 -19.30 -4.33 -0.50
N LEU A 311 -19.54 -5.05 -1.60
CA LEU A 311 -19.14 -4.64 -2.94
C LEU A 311 -20.34 -4.35 -3.83
N TRP A 312 -20.20 -3.32 -4.65
CA TRP A 312 -21.03 -3.10 -5.83
C TRP A 312 -20.13 -2.86 -7.05
N LEU A 313 -20.18 -3.75 -8.03
CA LEU A 313 -19.26 -3.79 -9.17
C LEU A 313 -20.00 -3.67 -10.50
N ASP A 314 -19.49 -2.86 -11.42
CA ASP A 314 -20.02 -2.70 -12.78
C ASP A 314 -18.90 -2.56 -13.83
N GLY A 315 -19.26 -2.22 -15.08
CA GLY A 315 -18.34 -1.87 -16.16
C GLY A 315 -17.66 -3.03 -16.91
N GLY A 316 -17.09 -2.69 -18.07
CA GLY A 316 -16.66 -3.58 -19.16
C GLY A 316 -15.28 -4.25 -19.05
N SER A 317 -14.78 -4.50 -17.84
CA SER A 317 -13.40 -4.97 -17.61
C SER A 317 -13.32 -6.15 -16.64
N THR A 318 -12.18 -6.83 -16.61
CA THR A 318 -11.94 -7.97 -15.70
C THR A 318 -11.82 -7.54 -14.24
N LYS A 319 -12.49 -8.26 -13.33
CA LYS A 319 -12.40 -8.08 -11.88
C LYS A 319 -11.83 -9.35 -11.25
N ASN A 320 -10.82 -9.23 -10.41
CA ASN A 320 -10.22 -10.34 -9.67
C ASN A 320 -10.36 -10.11 -8.16
N ILE A 321 -10.97 -11.06 -7.47
CA ILE A 321 -11.12 -11.08 -6.02
C ILE A 321 -10.41 -12.33 -5.52
N ILE A 322 -9.33 -12.13 -4.78
CA ILE A 322 -8.36 -13.18 -4.45
C ILE A 322 -8.11 -13.15 -2.95
N ASN A 323 -8.14 -14.31 -2.30
CA ASN A 323 -7.77 -14.47 -0.89
C ASN A 323 -8.45 -13.45 0.03
N SER A 324 -9.76 -13.23 -0.16
CA SER A 324 -10.48 -12.13 0.49
C SER A 324 -11.67 -12.63 1.30
N THR A 325 -11.91 -11.97 2.44
CA THR A 325 -12.96 -12.32 3.40
C THR A 325 -14.12 -11.33 3.32
N PHE A 326 -15.34 -11.85 3.22
CA PHE A 326 -16.59 -11.10 3.25
C PHE A 326 -17.46 -11.64 4.37
N SER A 327 -17.52 -10.91 5.49
CA SER A 327 -18.17 -11.39 6.71
C SER A 327 -19.18 -10.40 7.28
N GLY A 328 -20.42 -10.85 7.55
CA GLY A 328 -21.39 -10.02 8.28
C GLY A 328 -21.87 -8.78 7.53
N ASN A 329 -21.58 -8.65 6.23
CA ASN A 329 -22.02 -7.50 5.45
C ASN A 329 -23.53 -7.56 5.21
N LYS A 330 -24.16 -6.39 5.18
CA LYS A 330 -25.62 -6.28 5.23
C LYS A 330 -26.16 -5.37 4.14
N VAL A 331 -27.24 -5.82 3.51
CA VAL A 331 -28.12 -5.00 2.67
C VAL A 331 -29.50 -4.91 3.31
N THR A 332 -30.06 -3.71 3.41
CA THR A 332 -31.37 -3.51 4.06
C THR A 332 -32.55 -3.87 3.15
N ASN A 333 -32.58 -3.44 1.88
CA ASN A 333 -33.82 -3.49 1.07
C ASN A 333 -33.76 -4.39 -0.18
N ASP A 334 -32.62 -4.54 -0.85
CA ASP A 334 -32.52 -5.33 -2.08
C ASP A 334 -31.56 -6.52 -1.92
N ALA A 335 -30.49 -6.60 -2.70
CA ALA A 335 -29.76 -7.85 -2.88
C ALA A 335 -28.24 -7.71 -2.73
N GLY A 336 -27.57 -8.86 -2.59
CA GLY A 336 -26.11 -8.96 -2.57
C GLY A 336 -25.52 -8.52 -1.24
N GLY A 337 -25.76 -9.30 -0.18
CA GLY A 337 -25.25 -8.99 1.17
C GLY A 337 -23.73 -8.81 1.19
N ALA A 338 -22.97 -9.72 0.57
CA ALA A 338 -21.56 -9.50 0.30
C ALA A 338 -21.37 -8.69 -0.99
N MET A 339 -21.87 -9.18 -2.13
CA MET A 339 -21.54 -8.61 -3.43
C MET A 339 -22.77 -8.45 -4.32
N PHE A 340 -22.82 -7.31 -5.00
CA PHE A 340 -23.69 -7.09 -6.14
C PHE A 340 -22.82 -6.87 -7.38
N ILE A 341 -22.93 -7.76 -8.37
CA ILE A 341 -22.12 -7.76 -9.59
C ILE A 341 -23.03 -7.43 -10.77
N ASN A 342 -22.88 -6.25 -11.34
CA ASN A 342 -23.66 -5.73 -12.46
C ASN A 342 -22.78 -5.54 -13.71
N THR A 343 -22.11 -6.60 -14.13
CA THR A 343 -21.22 -6.61 -15.30
C THR A 343 -21.88 -7.28 -16.51
N ASP A 344 -21.39 -6.96 -17.72
CA ASP A 344 -21.85 -7.60 -18.95
C ASP A 344 -21.21 -8.99 -19.17
N SER A 345 -21.65 -9.69 -20.22
CA SER A 345 -21.20 -11.04 -20.57
C SER A 345 -19.73 -11.14 -20.99
N THR A 346 -19.07 -10.00 -21.26
CA THR A 346 -17.66 -9.91 -21.69
C THR A 346 -16.70 -9.57 -20.56
N SER A 347 -17.22 -9.30 -19.36
CA SER A 347 -16.47 -8.78 -18.23
C SER A 347 -16.31 -9.83 -17.12
N PRO A 348 -15.26 -10.67 -17.17
CA PRO A 348 -15.06 -11.74 -16.20
C PRO A 348 -14.87 -11.21 -14.79
N VAL A 349 -15.54 -11.85 -13.84
CA VAL A 349 -15.31 -11.68 -12.41
C VAL A 349 -14.82 -13.00 -11.85
N ASN A 350 -13.58 -13.03 -11.40
CA ASN A 350 -12.95 -14.22 -10.84
C ASN A 350 -12.87 -14.09 -9.33
N ILE A 351 -13.51 -15.01 -8.60
CA ILE A 351 -13.48 -15.08 -7.15
C ILE A 351 -12.71 -16.35 -6.77
N VAL A 352 -11.54 -16.16 -6.16
CA VAL A 352 -10.57 -17.23 -5.90
C VAL A 352 -10.16 -17.21 -4.44
N ASN A 353 -10.08 -18.38 -3.82
CA ASN A 353 -9.63 -18.58 -2.43
C ASN A 353 -10.34 -17.61 -1.46
N SER A 354 -11.66 -17.41 -1.59
CA SER A 354 -12.37 -16.38 -0.83
C SER A 354 -13.38 -16.98 0.16
N THR A 355 -13.56 -16.31 1.30
CA THR A 355 -14.52 -16.72 2.34
C THR A 355 -15.68 -15.73 2.37
N ILE A 356 -16.87 -16.17 1.99
CA ILE A 356 -18.08 -15.34 1.90
C ILE A 356 -19.13 -15.90 2.88
N VAL A 357 -19.19 -15.32 4.07
CA VAL A 357 -19.95 -15.92 5.18
C VAL A 357 -20.77 -14.94 6.01
N ASN A 358 -21.88 -15.43 6.56
CA ASN A 358 -22.75 -14.68 7.49
C ASN A 358 -23.25 -13.32 6.94
N ASN A 359 -23.33 -13.17 5.62
CA ASN A 359 -23.81 -11.94 5.01
C ASN A 359 -25.35 -12.00 4.86
N TYR A 360 -26.00 -10.84 4.90
CA TYR A 360 -27.46 -10.72 4.86
C TYR A 360 -27.92 -9.76 3.76
N ALA A 361 -28.97 -10.13 3.06
CA ALA A 361 -29.69 -9.23 2.15
C ALA A 361 -31.19 -9.16 2.47
N GLY A 362 -31.76 -7.95 2.44
CA GLY A 362 -33.17 -7.74 2.72
C GLY A 362 -34.11 -8.53 1.82
N ARG A 363 -33.84 -8.55 0.51
CA ARG A 363 -34.64 -9.26 -0.48
C ARG A 363 -34.05 -10.63 -0.83
N ALA A 364 -32.87 -10.65 -1.45
CA ALA A 364 -32.30 -11.85 -2.06
C ALA A 364 -30.77 -11.86 -2.00
N SER A 365 -30.18 -13.05 -1.94
CA SER A 365 -28.75 -13.31 -2.07
C SER A 365 -27.90 -12.62 -1.02
N GLY A 366 -27.80 -13.24 0.15
CA GLY A 366 -26.86 -12.81 1.19
C GLY A 366 -25.41 -12.85 0.70
N ALA A 367 -25.02 -13.79 -0.15
CA ALA A 367 -23.67 -13.86 -0.70
C ALA A 367 -23.53 -12.97 -1.95
N VAL A 368 -23.93 -13.49 -3.12
CA VAL A 368 -23.65 -12.85 -4.41
C VAL A 368 -24.93 -12.71 -5.23
N TRP A 369 -25.25 -11.46 -5.58
CA TRP A 369 -26.21 -11.16 -6.62
C TRP A 369 -25.48 -10.84 -7.93
N ILE A 370 -25.97 -11.40 -9.04
CA ILE A 370 -25.46 -11.13 -10.38
C ILE A 370 -26.59 -10.48 -11.18
N GLY A 371 -26.34 -9.32 -11.78
CA GLY A 371 -27.34 -8.53 -12.51
C GLY A 371 -27.82 -9.20 -13.81
N SER A 372 -27.04 -10.13 -14.35
CA SER A 372 -27.39 -10.92 -15.53
C SER A 372 -26.94 -12.38 -15.36
N PRO A 373 -27.78 -13.38 -15.71
CA PRO A 373 -27.39 -14.79 -15.68
C PRO A 373 -26.27 -15.14 -16.66
N THR A 374 -26.00 -14.30 -17.67
CA THR A 374 -24.92 -14.51 -18.64
C THR A 374 -23.58 -13.94 -18.19
N ALA A 375 -23.55 -13.15 -17.11
CA ALA A 375 -22.32 -12.53 -16.64
C ALA A 375 -21.31 -13.61 -16.20
N PRO A 376 -20.05 -13.54 -16.67
CA PRO A 376 -19.01 -14.53 -16.41
C PRO A 376 -18.42 -14.40 -15.00
N VAL A 377 -19.20 -14.78 -13.97
CA VAL A 377 -18.72 -14.84 -12.58
C VAL A 377 -18.27 -16.26 -12.26
N THR A 378 -16.98 -16.46 -12.01
CA THR A 378 -16.36 -17.76 -11.73
C THR A 378 -15.93 -17.83 -10.27
N LEU A 379 -16.27 -18.94 -9.61
CA LEU A 379 -15.88 -19.22 -8.23
C LEU A 379 -14.91 -20.41 -8.19
N THR A 380 -13.76 -20.24 -7.55
CA THR A 380 -12.74 -21.29 -7.38
C THR A 380 -12.27 -21.33 -5.92
N ASN A 381 -12.10 -22.53 -5.37
CA ASN A 381 -11.54 -22.77 -4.03
C ASN A 381 -12.12 -21.85 -2.95
N SER A 382 -13.41 -21.55 -3.00
CA SER A 382 -14.02 -20.57 -2.11
C SER A 382 -15.09 -21.19 -1.22
N ILE A 383 -15.24 -20.61 -0.02
CA ILE A 383 -16.30 -20.96 0.92
C ILE A 383 -17.44 -19.96 0.76
N VAL A 384 -18.64 -20.45 0.51
CA VAL A 384 -19.87 -19.64 0.55
C VAL A 384 -20.81 -20.28 1.56
N ALA A 385 -20.90 -19.68 2.75
CA ALA A 385 -21.59 -20.31 3.86
C ALA A 385 -22.41 -19.38 4.77
N LYS A 386 -23.55 -19.86 5.25
CA LYS A 386 -24.38 -19.21 6.28
C LYS A 386 -24.85 -17.80 5.88
N ASN A 387 -24.96 -17.54 4.57
CA ASN A 387 -25.52 -16.31 4.03
C ASN A 387 -27.05 -16.42 3.96
N THR A 388 -27.75 -15.32 4.18
CA THR A 388 -29.22 -15.33 4.33
C THR A 388 -29.88 -14.18 3.58
N ALA A 389 -31.14 -14.39 3.19
CA ALA A 389 -32.01 -13.40 2.59
C ALA A 389 -33.33 -13.29 3.35
N GLY A 390 -33.90 -12.09 3.43
CA GLY A 390 -35.12 -11.83 4.21
C GLY A 390 -36.41 -12.29 3.54
N ILE A 391 -36.53 -12.15 2.22
CA ILE A 391 -37.78 -12.41 1.49
C ILE A 391 -37.65 -13.66 0.62
N THR A 392 -36.65 -13.70 -0.25
CA THR A 392 -36.48 -14.82 -1.19
C THR A 392 -35.64 -15.92 -0.56
N LEU A 393 -36.26 -16.74 0.31
CA LEU A 393 -35.57 -17.82 1.04
C LEU A 393 -34.88 -18.86 0.13
N ALA A 394 -35.40 -19.06 -1.09
CA ALA A 394 -34.77 -19.91 -2.11
C ALA A 394 -33.45 -19.31 -2.66
N GLU A 395 -33.21 -18.02 -2.44
CA GLU A 395 -32.04 -17.28 -2.91
C GLU A 395 -31.18 -16.82 -1.72
N ASN A 396 -31.06 -17.62 -0.67
CA ASN A 396 -30.29 -17.23 0.53
C ASN A 396 -28.83 -16.91 0.23
N GLN A 397 -28.17 -17.71 -0.61
CA GLN A 397 -26.76 -17.51 -0.96
C GLN A 397 -26.62 -16.71 -2.25
N VAL A 398 -27.22 -17.16 -3.34
CA VAL A 398 -27.05 -16.58 -4.67
C VAL A 398 -28.36 -16.46 -5.43
N GLY A 399 -28.41 -15.48 -6.34
CA GLY A 399 -29.57 -15.24 -7.22
C GLY A 399 -29.48 -16.07 -8.50
N TYR A 400 -28.27 -16.30 -8.99
CA TYR A 400 -27.97 -17.15 -10.13
C TYR A 400 -26.81 -18.06 -9.77
N GLN A 401 -26.75 -19.24 -10.39
CA GLN A 401 -25.61 -20.15 -10.22
C GLN A 401 -24.38 -19.52 -10.89
N LEU A 402 -23.25 -19.51 -10.18
CA LEU A 402 -21.97 -19.03 -10.69
C LEU A 402 -21.33 -20.09 -11.59
N ARG A 403 -20.32 -19.69 -12.37
CA ARG A 403 -19.48 -20.63 -13.11
C ARG A 403 -18.55 -21.36 -12.16
N ASP A 404 -18.43 -22.66 -12.36
CA ASP A 404 -17.65 -23.53 -11.48
C ASP A 404 -16.19 -23.58 -11.92
N GLY A 405 -15.31 -22.96 -11.12
CA GLY A 405 -13.87 -23.08 -11.25
C GLY A 405 -13.28 -24.29 -10.50
N GLY A 406 -14.08 -24.95 -9.66
CA GLY A 406 -13.73 -26.14 -8.87
C GLY A 406 -13.25 -25.85 -7.43
N GLY A 407 -13.32 -26.87 -6.57
CA GLY A 407 -12.80 -26.84 -5.20
C GLY A 407 -13.65 -26.07 -4.19
N ASN A 408 -14.90 -25.75 -4.50
CA ASN A 408 -15.75 -24.87 -3.70
C ASN A 408 -16.51 -25.60 -2.59
N ILE A 409 -16.77 -24.91 -1.49
CA ILE A 409 -17.65 -25.37 -0.40
C ILE A 409 -18.86 -24.45 -0.30
N GLU A 410 -20.03 -25.08 -0.13
CA GLU A 410 -21.31 -24.41 0.05
C GLU A 410 -22.00 -24.93 1.32
N TYR A 411 -22.49 -24.03 2.17
CA TYR A 411 -23.24 -24.46 3.36
C TYR A 411 -24.29 -23.43 3.85
N PRO A 412 -25.48 -23.84 4.32
CA PRO A 412 -26.04 -25.18 4.25
C PRO A 412 -26.42 -25.56 2.81
N SER A 413 -26.95 -26.76 2.63
CA SER A 413 -27.64 -27.14 1.39
C SER A 413 -28.71 -26.10 1.05
N PRO A 414 -28.90 -25.73 -0.22
CA PRO A 414 -30.02 -24.89 -0.61
C PRO A 414 -31.35 -25.50 -0.15
N THR A 415 -32.22 -24.65 0.38
CA THR A 415 -33.56 -25.02 0.84
C THR A 415 -34.60 -24.39 -0.10
N HIS A 416 -35.86 -24.81 0.00
CA HIS A 416 -36.98 -24.19 -0.72
C HIS A 416 -36.83 -24.15 -2.26
N GLY A 417 -36.22 -25.19 -2.86
CA GLY A 417 -35.94 -25.22 -4.30
C GLY A 417 -34.84 -24.24 -4.74
N GLY A 418 -34.04 -23.77 -3.79
CA GLY A 418 -32.99 -22.80 -4.02
C GLY A 418 -31.85 -23.29 -4.90
N ARG A 419 -31.15 -22.32 -5.51
CA ARG A 419 -30.04 -22.60 -6.43
C ARG A 419 -28.78 -22.95 -5.65
N ARG A 420 -28.02 -23.91 -6.19
CA ARG A 420 -26.64 -24.16 -5.79
C ARG A 420 -25.77 -22.94 -6.11
N VAL A 421 -24.80 -22.63 -5.26
CA VAL A 421 -23.78 -21.60 -5.52
C VAL A 421 -23.04 -21.88 -6.84
N VAL A 422 -22.45 -23.07 -6.95
CA VAL A 422 -21.95 -23.67 -8.20
C VAL A 422 -22.33 -25.15 -8.23
N ALA A 423 -22.38 -25.77 -9.40
CA ALA A 423 -22.84 -27.15 -9.54
C ALA A 423 -21.98 -28.16 -8.75
N GLY A 424 -20.65 -28.02 -8.81
CA GLY A 424 -19.68 -28.91 -8.18
C GLY A 424 -19.28 -28.53 -6.76
N SER A 425 -19.95 -27.57 -6.10
CA SER A 425 -19.65 -27.27 -4.69
C SER A 425 -19.89 -28.51 -3.82
N ARG A 426 -19.01 -28.74 -2.85
CA ARG A 426 -19.24 -29.71 -1.77
C ARG A 426 -20.19 -29.09 -0.74
N ILE A 427 -21.27 -29.79 -0.42
CA ILE A 427 -22.23 -29.35 0.60
C ILE A 427 -21.81 -29.91 1.96
N VAL A 428 -21.00 -29.16 2.70
CA VAL A 428 -20.42 -29.57 3.99
C VAL A 428 -20.24 -28.33 4.86
N ASP A 429 -20.44 -28.42 6.19
CA ASP A 429 -20.14 -27.29 7.08
C ASP A 429 -18.63 -27.02 7.01
N PRO A 430 -18.17 -25.82 6.60
CA PRO A 430 -16.75 -25.52 6.52
C PRO A 430 -16.06 -25.48 7.88
N MET A 431 -16.78 -25.57 9.00
CA MET A 431 -16.21 -25.55 10.36
C MET A 431 -15.27 -24.35 10.56
N ILE A 432 -15.80 -23.15 10.32
CA ILE A 432 -15.07 -21.89 10.51
C ILE A 432 -15.28 -21.32 11.92
N GLY A 433 -14.23 -20.76 12.51
CA GLY A 433 -14.26 -20.02 13.77
C GLY A 433 -14.82 -18.60 13.62
N SER A 434 -14.85 -17.84 14.72
CA SER A 434 -15.25 -16.43 14.72
C SER A 434 -14.27 -15.56 13.92
N LEU A 435 -14.77 -14.47 13.33
CA LEU A 435 -13.94 -13.47 12.69
C LEU A 435 -13.00 -12.86 13.72
N GLN A 436 -11.69 -12.94 13.50
CA GLN A 436 -10.67 -12.43 14.42
C GLN A 436 -9.38 -12.09 13.69
N THR A 437 -8.52 -11.30 14.33
CA THR A 437 -7.20 -10.98 13.78
C THR A 437 -6.22 -12.10 14.09
N ILE A 438 -5.62 -12.67 13.05
CA ILE A 438 -4.58 -13.71 13.12
C ILE A 438 -3.42 -13.24 12.26
N ASN A 439 -2.22 -13.13 12.84
CA ASN A 439 -1.00 -12.70 12.14
C ASN A 439 -1.17 -11.38 11.33
N GLY A 440 -1.94 -10.42 11.87
CA GLY A 440 -2.20 -9.14 11.22
C GLY A 440 -3.35 -9.11 10.21
N SER A 441 -3.94 -10.26 9.87
CA SER A 441 -5.06 -10.41 8.93
C SER A 441 -6.37 -10.68 9.66
N LEU A 442 -7.46 -10.02 9.25
CA LEU A 442 -8.79 -10.17 9.86
C LEU A 442 -9.59 -11.27 9.11
N ILE A 443 -9.67 -12.47 9.67
CA ILE A 443 -10.12 -13.66 8.93
C ILE A 443 -10.94 -14.60 9.82
N HIS A 444 -11.59 -15.57 9.17
CA HIS A 444 -12.23 -16.70 9.84
C HIS A 444 -11.26 -17.90 9.82
N PRO A 445 -10.73 -18.35 10.97
CA PRO A 445 -9.88 -19.53 10.96
C PRO A 445 -10.69 -20.79 10.64
N LEU A 446 -10.14 -21.77 9.93
CA LEU A 446 -10.75 -23.11 9.92
C LEU A 446 -10.42 -23.79 11.25
N LEU A 447 -11.42 -24.48 11.77
CA LEU A 447 -11.28 -25.27 12.99
C LEU A 447 -10.66 -26.64 12.65
N ALA A 448 -10.06 -27.27 13.66
CA ALA A 448 -9.51 -28.61 13.51
C ALA A 448 -10.56 -29.59 12.95
N GLY A 449 -10.17 -30.37 11.95
CA GLY A 449 -11.06 -31.30 11.24
C GLY A 449 -11.95 -30.65 10.18
N SER A 450 -11.77 -29.35 9.90
CA SER A 450 -12.53 -28.68 8.85
C SER A 450 -12.39 -29.39 7.50
N PRO A 451 -13.50 -29.59 6.77
CA PRO A 451 -13.47 -30.19 5.45
C PRO A 451 -12.91 -29.27 4.36
N ALA A 452 -12.57 -28.02 4.69
CA ALA A 452 -11.91 -27.07 3.81
C ALA A 452 -10.39 -27.21 3.82
N ILE A 453 -9.80 -27.83 4.85
CA ILE A 453 -8.36 -28.01 4.99
C ILE A 453 -7.83 -28.97 3.90
N ASN A 454 -6.79 -28.57 3.17
CA ASN A 454 -6.10 -29.39 2.15
C ASN A 454 -7.02 -30.08 1.13
N THR A 455 -8.12 -29.44 0.74
CA THR A 455 -9.11 -30.05 -0.17
C THR A 455 -9.53 -29.19 -1.35
N GLY A 456 -8.91 -28.02 -1.51
CA GLY A 456 -9.13 -27.19 -2.68
C GLY A 456 -8.53 -27.81 -3.93
N LYS A 457 -8.98 -27.32 -5.08
CA LYS A 457 -8.41 -27.66 -6.38
C LYS A 457 -7.01 -27.06 -6.48
N ALA A 458 -6.00 -27.90 -6.76
CA ALA A 458 -4.65 -27.44 -7.07
C ALA A 458 -4.63 -26.49 -8.29
N GLY A 459 -3.68 -25.56 -8.29
CA GLY A 459 -3.55 -24.50 -9.29
C GLY A 459 -2.31 -23.64 -9.02
N SER A 460 -2.07 -22.62 -9.85
CA SER A 460 -0.99 -21.66 -9.63
C SER A 460 -1.36 -20.62 -8.56
N GLY A 461 -0.37 -20.14 -7.78
CA GLY A 461 -0.57 -19.06 -6.80
C GLY A 461 -1.09 -19.49 -5.41
N ILE A 462 -1.04 -20.79 -5.12
CA ILE A 462 -1.36 -21.36 -3.80
C ILE A 462 -0.12 -21.26 -2.91
N PRO A 463 -0.21 -20.74 -1.66
CA PRO A 463 0.94 -20.68 -0.75
C PRO A 463 1.52 -22.08 -0.46
N THR A 464 2.78 -22.20 -0.06
CA THR A 464 3.39 -23.51 0.30
C THR A 464 3.08 -23.96 1.72
N ILE A 465 2.55 -23.03 2.53
CA ILE A 465 2.20 -23.22 3.93
C ILE A 465 0.71 -22.94 4.10
N ASP A 466 0.06 -23.79 4.88
CA ASP A 466 -1.34 -23.66 5.25
C ASP A 466 -1.58 -22.59 6.33
N GLU A 467 -2.83 -22.33 6.59
CA GLU A 467 -3.31 -21.39 7.59
C GLU A 467 -2.85 -21.63 9.04
N ARG A 468 -2.38 -22.85 9.33
CA ARG A 468 -1.88 -23.30 10.63
C ARG A 468 -0.36 -23.14 10.71
N GLY A 469 0.29 -22.69 9.64
CA GLY A 469 1.74 -22.60 9.54
C GLY A 469 2.40 -23.93 9.17
N MET A 470 1.66 -24.92 8.66
CA MET A 470 2.19 -26.23 8.28
C MET A 470 2.44 -26.33 6.78
N LEU A 471 3.49 -27.06 6.37
CA LEU A 471 3.75 -27.37 4.96
C LEU A 471 2.57 -28.16 4.37
N ARG A 472 2.14 -27.79 3.16
CA ARG A 472 1.05 -28.48 2.46
C ARG A 472 1.44 -29.90 2.05
N ASP A 473 0.45 -30.80 2.11
CA ASP A 473 0.61 -32.21 1.74
C ASP A 473 0.38 -32.46 0.23
N SER A 474 -0.56 -31.75 -0.40
CA SER A 474 -0.83 -31.83 -1.86
C SER A 474 -1.84 -30.82 -2.43
N ASN A 475 -2.72 -30.22 -1.62
CA ASN A 475 -3.81 -29.34 -2.09
C ASN A 475 -3.97 -28.08 -1.21
N PRO A 476 -4.48 -26.96 -1.76
CA PRO A 476 -4.76 -25.73 -1.01
C PRO A 476 -5.89 -25.92 0.01
N ASP A 477 -5.96 -24.99 0.97
CA ASP A 477 -7.17 -24.84 1.78
C ASP A 477 -8.24 -24.13 0.94
N VAL A 478 -9.51 -24.41 1.23
CA VAL A 478 -10.64 -23.74 0.57
C VAL A 478 -10.98 -22.47 1.36
N GLY A 479 -11.04 -21.33 0.69
CA GLY A 479 -11.42 -20.04 1.24
C GLY A 479 -10.24 -19.09 1.54
N ALA A 480 -10.58 -17.93 2.08
CA ALA A 480 -9.62 -16.89 2.47
C ALA A 480 -9.08 -17.20 3.85
N TYR A 481 -8.19 -18.19 3.93
CA TYR A 481 -7.42 -18.43 5.14
C TYR A 481 -6.00 -18.91 4.84
N GLU A 482 -5.51 -18.75 3.61
CA GLU A 482 -4.10 -19.06 3.33
C GLU A 482 -3.25 -17.88 3.80
N VAL A 483 -2.82 -17.93 5.06
CA VAL A 483 -1.90 -16.95 5.64
C VAL A 483 -0.55 -17.13 4.95
N SER A 484 -0.38 -16.41 3.84
CA SER A 484 0.96 -16.04 3.44
C SER A 484 1.50 -15.16 4.56
N SER A 485 2.57 -15.58 5.24
CA SER A 485 3.46 -14.64 5.94
C SER A 485 4.16 -13.69 4.95
N GLN A 486 3.60 -13.51 3.74
CA GLN A 486 4.18 -12.95 2.55
C GLN A 486 3.13 -12.04 1.92
N LEU A 487 3.31 -10.73 2.07
CA LEU A 487 2.73 -9.81 1.10
C LEU A 487 3.23 -10.27 -0.27
N SER A 488 2.33 -10.76 -1.12
CA SER A 488 2.66 -11.09 -2.51
C SER A 488 3.10 -9.81 -3.22
N THR A 489 4.37 -9.73 -3.61
CA THR A 489 4.98 -8.54 -4.22
C THR A 489 5.31 -8.72 -5.71
N THR A 490 4.58 -9.58 -6.43
CA THR A 490 4.73 -9.67 -7.89
C THR A 490 4.58 -8.28 -8.53
N GLY A 491 5.66 -7.77 -9.13
CA GLY A 491 5.71 -6.46 -9.81
C GLY A 491 6.07 -5.26 -8.93
N ILE A 492 6.48 -5.45 -7.67
CA ILE A 492 6.91 -4.36 -6.80
C ILE A 492 8.39 -4.05 -7.07
N SER A 493 8.63 -3.04 -7.91
CA SER A 493 9.81 -2.19 -7.76
C SER A 493 9.41 -1.03 -6.87
N THR A 494 9.70 -1.11 -5.58
CA THR A 494 9.68 0.05 -4.68
C THR A 494 10.86 -0.05 -3.74
N THR A 495 11.71 0.98 -3.75
CA THR A 495 12.63 1.29 -2.67
C THR A 495 11.81 1.47 -1.38
N MET A 496 11.63 0.38 -0.63
CA MET A 496 10.92 0.39 0.65
C MET A 496 11.89 0.76 1.77
N SER A 497 11.53 1.77 2.58
CA SER A 497 12.25 2.07 3.82
C SER A 497 11.76 1.16 4.96
N GLY A 498 12.69 0.50 5.68
CA GLY A 498 12.42 -0.36 6.84
C GLY A 498 12.92 -1.80 6.66
N PRO A 499 12.90 -2.66 7.70
CA PRO A 499 13.22 -4.10 7.58
C PRO A 499 12.26 -4.80 6.62
N ASN A 500 12.79 -5.50 5.61
CA ASN A 500 12.00 -6.22 4.61
C ASN A 500 12.28 -7.73 4.63
N ILE A 501 11.26 -8.54 4.31
CA ILE A 501 11.42 -9.97 4.04
C ILE A 501 10.96 -10.21 2.59
N LEU A 502 11.91 -10.47 1.69
CA LEU A 502 11.70 -10.66 0.26
C LEU A 502 12.02 -12.10 -0.12
N ARG A 503 11.17 -12.72 -0.94
CA ARG A 503 11.42 -14.05 -1.49
C ARG A 503 11.12 -14.04 -2.98
N GLY A 504 12.04 -14.54 -3.79
CA GLY A 504 11.85 -14.81 -5.21
C GLY A 504 11.13 -16.14 -5.40
N THR A 505 11.24 -16.64 -6.62
CA THR A 505 10.40 -17.66 -7.22
C THR A 505 11.26 -18.86 -7.63
N SER A 506 10.82 -19.63 -8.61
CA SER A 506 11.63 -20.68 -9.23
C SER A 506 12.25 -20.21 -10.56
N GLY A 507 12.25 -18.90 -10.82
CA GLY A 507 12.83 -18.29 -12.00
C GLY A 507 13.71 -17.11 -11.61
N ASN A 508 14.39 -16.51 -12.59
CA ASN A 508 15.38 -15.46 -12.33
C ASN A 508 14.74 -14.18 -11.75
N ASP A 509 15.09 -13.84 -10.52
CA ASP A 509 14.51 -12.75 -9.74
C ASP A 509 15.48 -11.61 -9.45
N ASN A 510 14.93 -10.43 -9.11
CA ASN A 510 15.71 -9.26 -8.70
C ASN A 510 15.11 -8.66 -7.41
N LEU A 511 15.79 -8.88 -6.29
CA LEU A 511 15.34 -8.55 -4.94
C LEU A 511 16.18 -7.40 -4.36
N GLN A 512 15.54 -6.38 -3.76
CA GLN A 512 16.22 -5.24 -3.15
C GLN A 512 15.64 -4.84 -1.78
N GLY A 513 16.43 -4.95 -0.71
CA GLY A 513 16.04 -4.79 0.69
C GLY A 513 16.00 -3.35 1.22
N GLY A 514 16.85 -2.43 0.76
CA GLY A 514 16.79 -1.02 1.19
C GLY A 514 17.45 -0.76 2.57
N ASN A 515 16.99 0.25 3.31
CA ASN A 515 17.77 0.84 4.43
C ASN A 515 17.60 0.16 5.81
N GLY A 516 16.84 -0.93 5.94
CA GLY A 516 16.62 -1.65 7.20
C GLY A 516 17.25 -3.06 7.19
N ARG A 517 17.24 -3.78 8.32
CA ARG A 517 17.70 -5.19 8.35
C ARG A 517 16.77 -6.10 7.57
N ASN A 518 17.23 -6.67 6.48
CA ASN A 518 16.43 -7.40 5.51
C ASN A 518 16.70 -8.91 5.54
N ILE A 519 15.73 -9.68 5.04
CA ILE A 519 15.88 -11.11 4.73
C ILE A 519 15.45 -11.30 3.27
N LEU A 520 16.38 -11.62 2.39
CA LEU A 520 16.18 -11.87 0.96
C LEU A 520 16.43 -13.35 0.67
N GLN A 521 15.53 -14.00 -0.06
CA GLN A 521 15.72 -15.37 -0.52
C GLN A 521 15.40 -15.44 -2.02
N GLY A 522 16.34 -15.80 -2.89
CA GLY A 522 16.17 -15.87 -4.34
C GLY A 522 15.22 -16.98 -4.75
N GLY A 523 15.51 -18.22 -4.35
CA GLY A 523 14.67 -19.38 -4.68
C GLY A 523 15.37 -20.28 -5.67
N ASP A 524 14.68 -20.73 -6.72
CA ASP A 524 15.38 -21.37 -7.85
C ASP A 524 15.51 -20.34 -8.98
N GLY A 525 16.53 -20.45 -9.83
CA GLY A 525 16.80 -19.50 -10.90
C GLY A 525 18.10 -18.74 -10.68
N ASN A 526 18.50 -17.93 -11.67
CA ASN A 526 19.68 -17.07 -11.54
C ASN A 526 19.24 -15.69 -11.03
N ASP A 527 19.43 -15.44 -9.74
CA ASP A 527 18.85 -14.31 -9.04
C ASP A 527 19.84 -13.16 -8.79
N ILE A 528 19.30 -11.97 -8.53
CA ILE A 528 20.06 -10.79 -8.11
C ILE A 528 19.48 -10.30 -6.80
N LEU A 529 20.23 -10.43 -5.71
CA LEU A 529 19.84 -10.03 -4.36
C LEU A 529 20.67 -8.83 -3.90
N LYS A 530 20.01 -7.77 -3.44
CA LYS A 530 20.64 -6.53 -2.92
C LYS A 530 20.11 -6.21 -1.53
N GLY A 531 20.92 -6.37 -0.49
CA GLY A 531 20.54 -6.07 0.90
C GLY A 531 20.25 -4.58 1.09
N GLY A 532 21.28 -3.74 1.00
CA GLY A 532 21.15 -2.29 1.12
C GLY A 532 21.95 -1.74 2.29
N ASP A 533 21.30 -1.02 3.22
CA ASP A 533 21.95 -0.58 4.46
C ASP A 533 21.42 -1.42 5.64
N SER A 534 22.26 -1.63 6.66
CA SER A 534 22.05 -2.50 7.85
C SER A 534 22.49 -3.94 7.64
N ASN A 535 22.48 -4.74 8.73
CA ASN A 535 22.86 -6.15 8.70
C ASN A 535 21.72 -7.01 8.15
N ASP A 536 21.93 -7.58 6.97
CA ASP A 536 20.95 -8.31 6.18
C ASP A 536 21.24 -9.81 6.12
N ILE A 537 20.24 -10.59 5.70
CA ILE A 537 20.36 -12.03 5.42
C ILE A 537 19.95 -12.25 3.97
N LEU A 538 20.86 -12.67 3.10
CA LEU A 538 20.61 -12.99 1.70
C LEU A 538 20.87 -14.47 1.47
N GLN A 539 19.93 -15.16 0.82
CA GLN A 539 20.05 -16.53 0.39
C GLN A 539 19.74 -16.60 -1.10
N GLY A 540 20.71 -16.93 -1.96
CA GLY A 540 20.53 -17.09 -3.40
C GLY A 540 19.55 -18.23 -3.69
N GLY A 541 19.97 -19.45 -3.43
CA GLY A 541 19.16 -20.65 -3.63
C GLY A 541 19.76 -21.53 -4.72
N GLU A 542 18.95 -22.16 -5.57
CA GLU A 542 19.45 -23.00 -6.65
C GLU A 542 19.57 -22.19 -7.96
N GLY A 543 20.75 -22.13 -8.55
CA GLY A 543 21.02 -21.37 -9.78
C GLY A 543 22.25 -20.49 -9.61
N ASN A 544 22.59 -19.68 -10.62
CA ASN A 544 23.78 -18.82 -10.57
C ASN A 544 23.39 -17.44 -10.08
N ASP A 545 23.65 -17.15 -8.81
CA ASP A 545 23.11 -15.95 -8.15
C ASP A 545 24.14 -14.84 -8.01
N VAL A 546 23.63 -13.61 -7.88
CA VAL A 546 24.42 -12.40 -7.59
C VAL A 546 23.95 -11.82 -6.27
N LEU A 547 24.78 -11.91 -5.22
CA LEU A 547 24.47 -11.42 -3.88
C LEU A 547 25.29 -10.16 -3.58
N ILE A 548 24.61 -9.05 -3.28
CA ILE A 548 25.19 -7.76 -2.86
C ILE A 548 24.64 -7.47 -1.46
N GLY A 549 25.45 -7.64 -0.41
CA GLY A 549 25.04 -7.31 0.97
C GLY A 549 24.77 -5.82 1.14
N GLY A 550 25.76 -4.99 0.79
CA GLY A 550 25.71 -3.54 0.94
C GLY A 550 26.37 -3.09 2.24
N LYS A 551 25.90 -2.00 2.86
CA LYS A 551 26.48 -1.51 4.11
C LYS A 551 25.94 -2.29 5.29
N GLY A 552 26.79 -2.97 6.03
CA GLY A 552 26.38 -3.75 7.19
C GLY A 552 27.35 -4.89 7.40
N SER A 553 27.10 -5.71 8.42
CA SER A 553 27.68 -7.04 8.49
C SER A 553 26.59 -8.03 8.12
N ASP A 554 26.63 -8.47 6.86
CA ASP A 554 25.56 -9.25 6.26
C ASP A 554 25.84 -10.75 6.34
N PHE A 555 24.79 -11.55 6.18
CA PHE A 555 24.87 -12.99 6.08
C PHE A 555 24.45 -13.41 4.68
N LEU A 556 25.40 -13.87 3.88
CA LEU A 556 25.20 -14.20 2.47
C LEU A 556 25.33 -15.72 2.29
N ASN A 557 24.36 -16.33 1.63
CA ASN A 557 24.33 -17.75 1.37
C ASN A 557 24.09 -17.99 -0.11
N GLY A 558 25.07 -18.54 -0.83
CA GLY A 558 24.95 -18.86 -2.26
C GLY A 558 23.92 -19.96 -2.49
N VAL A 559 24.16 -21.12 -1.86
CA VAL A 559 23.44 -22.38 -2.14
C VAL A 559 23.78 -22.85 -3.58
N GLY A 560 23.16 -23.90 -4.12
CA GLY A 560 23.69 -24.61 -5.30
C GLY A 560 23.82 -23.71 -6.53
N GLY A 561 25.03 -23.44 -7.01
CA GLY A 561 25.17 -22.40 -8.03
C GLY A 561 26.61 -22.09 -8.39
N ASN A 562 26.83 -21.35 -9.48
CA ASN A 562 28.07 -20.59 -9.65
C ASN A 562 27.78 -19.16 -9.21
N ASP A 563 27.99 -18.87 -7.93
CA ASP A 563 27.50 -17.65 -7.33
C ASP A 563 28.55 -16.54 -7.31
N ARG A 564 28.06 -15.30 -7.35
CA ARG A 564 28.85 -14.08 -7.34
C ARG A 564 28.49 -13.24 -6.12
N PHE A 565 29.41 -13.15 -5.17
CA PHE A 565 29.31 -12.27 -3.99
C PHE A 565 30.00 -10.95 -4.29
N VAL A 566 29.22 -9.89 -4.47
CA VAL A 566 29.70 -8.61 -5.02
C VAL A 566 29.84 -7.57 -3.93
N PHE A 567 31.04 -6.99 -3.85
CA PHE A 567 31.36 -5.86 -2.99
C PHE A 567 31.55 -4.62 -3.85
N GLN A 568 30.77 -3.57 -3.59
CA GLN A 568 30.73 -2.37 -4.43
C GLN A 568 31.55 -1.21 -3.86
N SER A 569 31.78 -1.22 -2.55
CA SER A 569 32.56 -0.20 -1.84
C SER A 569 33.32 -0.78 -0.65
N PHE A 570 34.36 -0.08 -0.17
CA PHE A 570 35.04 -0.46 1.09
C PHE A 570 34.16 -0.35 2.34
N SER A 571 32.95 0.22 2.25
CA SER A 571 31.96 0.17 3.34
C SER A 571 31.15 -1.13 3.38
N ASP A 572 31.19 -1.94 2.32
CA ASP A 572 30.53 -3.24 2.24
C ASP A 572 31.49 -4.27 2.85
N LYS A 573 31.55 -4.38 4.17
CA LYS A 573 32.56 -5.21 4.84
C LYS A 573 32.06 -5.81 6.14
N GLY A 574 32.63 -6.96 6.49
CA GLY A 574 32.28 -7.70 7.70
C GLY A 574 31.26 -8.81 7.46
N ASP A 575 30.99 -9.13 6.19
CA ASP A 575 29.99 -10.13 5.83
C ASP A 575 30.44 -11.55 6.19
N THR A 576 29.46 -12.40 6.49
CA THR A 576 29.64 -13.83 6.67
C THR A 576 29.04 -14.54 5.48
N ILE A 577 29.88 -15.27 4.74
CA ILE A 577 29.46 -16.05 3.58
C ILE A 577 29.40 -17.53 3.96
N GLN A 578 28.26 -18.16 3.69
CA GLN A 578 28.05 -19.60 3.87
C GLN A 578 27.85 -20.29 2.53
N TYR A 579 28.15 -21.60 2.51
CA TYR A 579 28.01 -22.46 1.35
C TYR A 579 28.76 -21.98 0.11
N PHE A 580 29.85 -21.23 0.30
CA PHE A 580 30.78 -20.88 -0.76
C PHE A 580 31.49 -22.14 -1.27
N GLU A 581 31.45 -22.41 -2.58
CA GLU A 581 32.06 -23.56 -3.23
C GLU A 581 33.36 -23.19 -3.96
N PRO A 582 34.54 -23.48 -3.39
CA PRO A 582 35.81 -23.14 -4.02
C PRO A 582 35.98 -23.83 -5.37
N GLY A 583 36.08 -23.02 -6.42
CA GLY A 583 36.28 -23.46 -7.80
C GLY A 583 35.07 -23.22 -8.69
N ARG A 584 33.92 -22.86 -8.09
CA ARG A 584 32.71 -22.42 -8.78
C ARG A 584 32.36 -20.98 -8.44
N ASP A 585 32.33 -20.66 -7.14
CA ASP A 585 31.92 -19.35 -6.65
C ASP A 585 33.06 -18.34 -6.69
N VAL A 586 32.65 -17.09 -6.81
CA VAL A 586 33.55 -15.95 -6.91
C VAL A 586 33.17 -14.83 -5.95
N ILE A 587 34.20 -14.23 -5.35
CA ILE A 587 34.11 -12.95 -4.65
C ILE A 587 34.49 -11.87 -5.65
N ASP A 588 33.55 -11.00 -5.97
CA ASP A 588 33.75 -9.90 -6.91
C ASP A 588 34.08 -8.61 -6.17
N ILE A 589 35.31 -8.16 -6.35
CA ILE A 589 35.85 -6.90 -5.83
C ILE A 589 36.20 -5.94 -6.97
N SER A 590 35.85 -6.25 -8.22
CA SER A 590 36.22 -5.44 -9.40
C SER A 590 35.81 -3.97 -9.25
N LYS A 591 34.66 -3.70 -8.62
CA LYS A 591 34.17 -2.35 -8.33
C LYS A 591 34.93 -1.62 -7.24
N ILE A 592 35.42 -2.33 -6.24
CA ILE A 592 36.25 -1.74 -5.18
C ILE A 592 37.62 -1.33 -5.71
N ILE A 593 38.12 -2.06 -6.72
CA ILE A 593 39.46 -1.84 -7.26
C ILE A 593 39.50 -1.01 -8.56
N GLU A 594 38.33 -0.68 -9.11
CA GLU A 594 38.16 0.20 -10.26
C GLU A 594 38.64 1.63 -9.91
N GLY A 595 39.73 2.08 -10.53
CA GLY A 595 40.30 3.42 -10.33
C GLY A 595 41.43 3.53 -9.30
N SER A 596 41.88 2.40 -8.74
CA SER A 596 43.01 2.33 -7.79
C SER A 596 44.33 1.92 -8.46
N ASN A 597 45.47 2.23 -7.82
CA ASN A 597 46.83 1.94 -8.30
C ASN A 597 47.24 0.45 -8.19
N PHE A 598 46.31 -0.49 -8.36
CA PHE A 598 46.56 -1.92 -8.17
C PHE A 598 47.29 -2.52 -9.41
N MET A 599 48.59 -2.79 -9.28
CA MET A 599 49.47 -3.14 -10.43
C MET A 599 49.74 -4.66 -10.65
N SER A 600 48.98 -5.58 -10.02
CA SER A 600 49.33 -7.02 -10.00
C SER A 600 48.23 -7.93 -10.53
N THR A 601 48.61 -8.98 -11.27
CA THR A 601 47.70 -10.02 -11.80
C THR A 601 47.36 -11.12 -10.79
N ASN A 602 47.94 -11.08 -9.58
CA ASN A 602 47.63 -12.01 -8.50
C ASN A 602 47.16 -11.25 -7.25
N PRO A 603 45.88 -11.39 -6.85
CA PRO A 603 45.28 -10.59 -5.78
C PRO A 603 45.87 -10.93 -4.40
N PHE A 604 46.37 -12.16 -4.18
CA PHE A 604 46.87 -12.61 -2.87
C PHE A 604 48.27 -12.14 -2.50
N LYS A 605 49.07 -11.73 -3.48
CA LYS A 605 50.45 -11.28 -3.21
C LYS A 605 50.53 -9.80 -2.85
N SER A 606 49.42 -9.07 -2.96
CA SER A 606 49.45 -7.62 -2.97
C SER A 606 48.35 -7.01 -2.09
N TYR A 607 47.09 -7.44 -2.21
CA TYR A 607 45.96 -6.70 -1.62
C TYR A 607 44.94 -7.56 -0.88
N ILE A 608 44.94 -8.88 -1.11
CA ILE A 608 44.10 -9.83 -0.37
C ILE A 608 44.98 -10.67 0.55
N GLN A 609 44.62 -10.73 1.83
CA GLN A 609 45.20 -11.69 2.78
C GLN A 609 44.13 -12.67 3.23
N LEU A 610 44.49 -13.96 3.24
CA LEU A 610 43.65 -15.01 3.80
C LEU A 610 44.18 -15.41 5.18
N GLY A 611 43.29 -15.44 6.18
CA GLY A 611 43.59 -15.93 7.52
C GLY A 611 42.67 -17.08 7.90
N GLN A 612 43.22 -18.18 8.40
CA GLN A 612 42.41 -19.28 8.94
C GLN A 612 41.98 -18.95 10.38
N VAL A 613 40.68 -19.05 10.69
CA VAL A 613 40.13 -18.90 12.04
C VAL A 613 39.14 -20.04 12.29
N GLY A 614 39.52 -21.01 13.12
CA GLY A 614 38.74 -22.24 13.28
C GLY A 614 38.54 -22.96 11.94
N SER A 615 37.30 -23.36 11.63
CA SER A 615 36.96 -23.95 10.33
C SER A 615 36.77 -22.92 9.20
N SER A 616 36.83 -21.61 9.50
CA SER A 616 36.51 -20.53 8.57
C SER A 616 37.74 -19.82 8.02
N THR A 617 37.63 -19.28 6.82
CA THR A 617 38.66 -18.40 6.22
C THR A 617 38.20 -16.95 6.25
N VAL A 618 39.00 -16.07 6.83
CA VAL A 618 38.80 -14.62 6.81
C VAL A 618 39.53 -14.03 5.62
N VAL A 619 38.79 -13.34 4.75
CA VAL A 619 39.31 -12.57 3.62
C VAL A 619 39.52 -11.14 4.07
N LYS A 620 40.75 -10.65 4.00
CA LYS A 620 41.10 -9.27 4.32
C LYS A 620 41.58 -8.53 3.08
N ILE A 621 41.25 -7.25 2.97
CA ILE A 621 41.67 -6.38 1.87
C ILE A 621 42.43 -5.15 2.39
N ASN A 622 43.47 -4.71 1.67
CA ASN A 622 44.10 -3.41 1.93
C ASN A 622 43.42 -2.31 1.07
N PRO A 623 42.71 -1.34 1.68
CA PRO A 623 42.00 -0.31 0.95
C PRO A 623 42.88 0.76 0.29
N ASP A 624 44.12 0.95 0.76
CA ASP A 624 45.02 2.01 0.28
C ASP A 624 45.97 1.51 -0.84
N GLY A 625 45.97 0.20 -1.11
CA GLY A 625 46.77 -0.42 -2.17
C GLY A 625 48.28 -0.35 -1.99
N ASP A 626 48.77 0.00 -0.80
CA ASP A 626 50.18 -0.10 -0.44
C ASP A 626 50.51 -1.43 0.27
N LEU A 627 51.79 -1.70 0.56
CA LEU A 627 52.24 -2.93 1.22
C LEU A 627 52.31 -2.79 2.75
N ASN A 628 51.72 -1.76 3.35
CA ASN A 628 51.90 -1.48 4.77
C ASN A 628 51.04 -2.45 5.62
N PRO A 629 51.64 -3.32 6.45
CA PRO A 629 50.94 -4.44 7.10
C PRO A 629 49.89 -4.04 8.16
N ASN A 630 49.71 -2.74 8.45
CA ASN A 630 48.82 -2.23 9.48
C ASN A 630 47.44 -1.77 8.96
N GLN A 631 47.06 -2.05 7.71
CA GLN A 631 45.82 -1.50 7.11
C GLN A 631 44.86 -2.54 6.51
N PHE A 632 45.14 -3.84 6.61
CA PHE A 632 44.22 -4.88 6.15
C PHE A 632 42.93 -4.91 6.97
N GLN A 633 41.79 -4.73 6.31
CA GLN A 633 40.46 -4.78 6.91
C GLN A 633 39.75 -6.08 6.53
N THR A 634 39.01 -6.66 7.45
CA THR A 634 38.17 -7.83 7.15
C THR A 634 37.08 -7.44 6.17
N LEU A 635 37.11 -8.04 4.98
CA LEU A 635 36.07 -7.89 3.96
C LEU A 635 34.94 -8.87 4.22
N ALA A 636 35.26 -10.16 4.31
CA ALA A 636 34.28 -11.22 4.55
C ALA A 636 34.88 -12.41 5.29
N THR A 637 34.03 -13.22 5.92
CA THR A 637 34.38 -14.51 6.53
C THR A 637 33.66 -15.64 5.79
N LEU A 638 34.42 -16.53 5.17
CA LEU A 638 33.90 -17.74 4.51
C LEU A 638 33.83 -18.87 5.54
N THR A 639 32.64 -19.31 5.87
CA THR A 639 32.45 -20.35 6.88
C THR A 639 32.78 -21.75 6.35
N ASN A 640 33.44 -22.57 7.15
CA ASN A 640 33.82 -23.95 6.79
C ASN A 640 34.72 -24.09 5.55
N ILE A 641 35.42 -23.03 5.15
CA ILE A 641 36.39 -23.03 4.04
C ILE A 641 37.82 -22.97 4.60
N LYS A 642 38.71 -23.80 4.05
CA LYS A 642 40.15 -23.76 4.35
C LYS A 642 40.85 -22.78 3.42
N THR A 643 41.84 -22.05 3.93
CA THR A 643 42.61 -21.10 3.10
C THR A 643 43.25 -21.75 1.88
N THR A 644 43.66 -23.01 2.01
CA THR A 644 44.30 -23.80 0.94
C THR A 644 43.37 -24.20 -0.20
N SER A 645 42.04 -24.07 -0.04
CA SER A 645 41.09 -24.36 -1.12
C SER A 645 40.77 -23.15 -2.00
N LEU A 646 41.22 -21.95 -1.62
CA LEU A 646 40.99 -20.73 -2.38
C LEU A 646 42.17 -20.45 -3.33
N THR A 647 41.84 -20.06 -4.56
CA THR A 647 42.80 -19.70 -5.61
C THR A 647 42.42 -18.36 -6.23
N ALA A 648 43.26 -17.86 -7.17
CA ALA A 648 42.98 -16.56 -7.82
C ALA A 648 41.67 -16.59 -8.61
N ASN A 649 41.22 -17.77 -9.06
CA ASN A 649 39.98 -17.93 -9.80
C ASN A 649 38.72 -17.72 -8.95
N ASN A 650 38.84 -17.73 -7.61
CA ASN A 650 37.73 -17.43 -6.70
C ASN A 650 37.53 -15.92 -6.49
N PHE A 651 38.31 -15.08 -7.16
CA PHE A 651 38.26 -13.64 -7.03
C PHE A 651 38.12 -13.01 -8.41
N LEU A 652 37.16 -12.10 -8.56
CA LEU A 652 37.05 -11.24 -9.72
C LEU A 652 37.52 -9.84 -9.33
N PHE A 653 38.51 -9.36 -10.06
CA PHE A 653 39.25 -8.15 -9.78
C PHE A 653 39.45 -7.39 -11.10
#